data_AF-A0A0D2UDZ1-F1
#
_entry.id   AF-A0A0D2UDZ1-F1
#
_cell.length_a   1.000
_cell.length_b   1.000
_cell.length_c   1.000
_cell.angle_alpha   90.00
_cell.angle_beta   90.00
_cell.angle_gamma   90.00
#
_symmetry.space_group_name_H-M   'P 1'
#
loop_
_entity.id
_entity.type
_entity.pdbx_description
1 polymer ?
#
loop_
_entity_poly.entity_id
_entity_poly.type
_entity_poly.pdbx_seq_one_letter_code
_entity_poly.pdbx_strand_id
1 'polypeptide(L)'
;MRQFSLLLLLSLAALAPSVATATPECDAIATNGPYFNHTQVAGCLRSVAFDATQAANILDSLLKMVPSYVFVDTSKASPDPVNIPMNTDLIARLQTIKQTAAAGGYAVDADFQQDLADLFGELHDAHTRYAKPSPYTNSVFILPFILSSEVDDANNQGITVHVQPDWMGNYTAVYGAAPFNGVNVDGFRAISIDGKDALTTVSTFAKEKIGYSKDVGARFNLAVDGYGGTFYGMFTFRQQNLQAIPAPTMLWVLQNPATNETFTDTISFLGRYIPPATSAALAARASPRMPQAIIQEEQLTLAENSAPLSSFHTLLPKSASTAKIAATVGDEPGVQTFVQDAASGVTVQLVDGVTGVLKIATWAPANNSQFISSVMTGVRALTDANMQNLIIDLRLNGGGDICLAYGALRFLFPDVTPTIGRYDMKHSPLWNALAEAGAQQMQTSAPGSIPCGIDPEVVGYFTPCAWSAPGGVGVEFLPFSDDSWFNPGETYPRGGVANSAYSSLIHEGCQTAYDMWIPANPLKSLTADNIIAFSDSLCGSSCAVFSRHMQQARKVKTLTVGGLQGVKSGIASFPGGEVEDLPFAISMAAKYGVTDPSLVPAALPGNTIFRYAIREIYPFNSASQAVPLEFVFDPVDFQLPYGSSGFVAGDPLVGPIYRAVAKQFATCAAWQTKPCTLASGSGVHTCVNGVYSTTCSAASCNAGFGEVQDACIACPAGFWQDGTQTACQQCTNAPAHAVYTGTRQTSATCAYSCLEGFGGFTCSESVPKQSSSSGYSSGTVAGASIGSLLAGAAMAGVATYVYFRRRASGYSPI
;
A
#
# COMPACT_ATOMS: atom_id res chain seq x y z
N MET A 1 -24.93 66.16 29.40
CA MET A 1 -25.69 66.43 28.16
C MET A 1 -26.20 65.09 27.63
N ARG A 2 -27.45 65.07 27.19
CA ARG A 2 -28.17 63.91 26.62
C ARG A 2 -27.51 63.43 25.33
N GLN A 3 -27.49 62.12 25.07
CA GLN A 3 -28.30 61.50 24.01
C GLN A 3 -28.19 59.97 24.04
N PHE A 4 -29.34 59.33 24.22
CA PHE A 4 -29.60 57.90 24.02
C PHE A 4 -29.96 57.71 22.54
N SER A 5 -29.32 56.74 21.87
CA SER A 5 -29.82 56.16 20.61
C SER A 5 -30.19 54.71 20.87
N LEU A 6 -31.49 54.43 20.80
CA LEU A 6 -32.09 53.10 20.78
C LEU A 6 -31.77 52.44 19.44
N LEU A 7 -31.18 51.24 19.44
CA LEU A 7 -31.10 50.37 18.26
C LEU A 7 -31.74 49.02 18.61
N LEU A 8 -32.77 48.70 17.82
CA LEU A 8 -33.60 47.51 17.84
C LEU A 8 -32.73 46.25 17.73
N LEU A 9 -32.75 45.39 18.76
CA LEU A 9 -32.28 44.01 18.66
C LEU A 9 -33.37 43.20 17.92
N LEU A 10 -33.21 43.00 16.61
CA LEU A 10 -33.85 41.87 15.93
C LEU A 10 -33.14 40.59 16.38
N SER A 11 -33.83 39.79 17.17
CA SER A 11 -33.44 38.41 17.46
C SER A 11 -33.44 37.60 16.16
N LEU A 12 -32.26 37.34 15.60
CA LEU A 12 -32.08 36.16 14.74
C LEU A 12 -32.25 34.94 15.65
N ALA A 13 -33.43 34.32 15.59
CA ALA A 13 -33.60 32.96 16.03
C ALA A 13 -32.72 32.11 15.11
N ALA A 14 -31.54 31.72 15.57
CA ALA A 14 -30.79 30.63 14.97
C ALA A 14 -31.72 29.41 15.00
N LEU A 15 -32.15 28.96 13.82
CA LEU A 15 -32.74 27.64 13.65
C LEU A 15 -31.67 26.64 14.08
N ALA A 16 -31.78 26.16 15.32
CA ALA A 16 -31.02 25.00 15.76
C ALA A 16 -31.29 23.87 14.76
N PRO A 17 -30.26 23.15 14.28
CA PRO A 17 -30.49 21.97 13.47
C PRO A 17 -31.42 21.05 14.27
N SER A 18 -32.57 20.73 13.67
CA SER A 18 -33.46 19.69 14.16
C SER A 18 -32.64 18.43 14.32
N VAL A 19 -32.26 18.10 15.56
CA VAL A 19 -31.83 16.76 15.91
C VAL A 19 -33.00 15.88 15.53
N ALA A 20 -32.84 15.03 14.51
CA ALA A 20 -33.85 14.06 14.13
C ALA A 20 -34.33 13.36 15.40
N THR A 21 -35.54 13.69 15.84
CA THR A 21 -36.15 13.08 17.01
C THR A 21 -36.29 11.61 16.69
N ALA A 22 -35.75 10.76 17.57
CA ALA A 22 -35.84 9.32 17.45
C ALA A 22 -37.29 8.90 17.19
N THR A 23 -37.48 7.95 16.27
CA THR A 23 -38.83 7.50 15.90
C THR A 23 -39.42 6.65 17.03
N PRO A 24 -40.74 6.74 17.29
CA PRO A 24 -41.39 5.93 18.31
C PRO A 24 -41.15 4.43 18.16
N GLU A 25 -41.03 3.89 16.93
CA GLU A 25 -40.72 2.46 16.73
C GLU A 25 -39.29 2.08 17.12
N CYS A 26 -38.30 2.94 16.83
CA CYS A 26 -36.92 2.70 17.25
C CYS A 26 -36.72 2.86 18.76
N ASP A 27 -37.44 3.80 19.38
CA ASP A 27 -37.44 3.98 20.84
C ASP A 27 -38.18 2.85 21.56
N ALA A 28 -39.23 2.29 20.94
CA ALA A 28 -39.97 1.16 21.51
C ALA A 28 -39.12 -0.11 21.60
N ILE A 29 -38.29 -0.41 20.58
CA ILE A 29 -37.43 -1.59 20.63
C ILE A 29 -36.32 -1.44 21.68
N ALA A 30 -35.74 -0.24 21.84
CA ALA A 30 -34.62 0.06 22.75
C ALA A 30 -34.82 -0.34 24.23
N THR A 31 -36.06 -0.63 24.66
CA THR A 31 -36.41 -0.93 26.06
C THR A 31 -36.24 -2.41 26.46
N ASN A 32 -36.08 -3.34 25.52
CA ASN A 32 -36.14 -4.80 25.78
C ASN A 32 -34.82 -5.58 25.57
N GLY A 33 -33.67 -4.92 25.73
CA GLY A 33 -32.34 -5.50 25.46
C GLY A 33 -31.82 -5.14 24.06
N PRO A 34 -30.66 -5.66 23.62
CA PRO A 34 -30.05 -5.22 22.36
C PRO A 34 -30.46 -6.05 21.12
N TYR A 35 -31.11 -7.21 21.30
CA TYR A 35 -31.42 -8.16 20.23
C TYR A 35 -32.92 -8.35 20.00
N PHE A 36 -33.32 -8.42 18.74
CA PHE A 36 -34.71 -8.43 18.29
C PHE A 36 -34.87 -9.28 17.04
N ASN A 37 -36.12 -9.62 16.68
CA ASN A 37 -36.35 -10.27 15.40
C ASN A 37 -36.12 -9.29 14.23
N HIS A 38 -35.93 -9.83 13.02
CA HIS A 38 -35.63 -9.02 11.84
C HIS A 38 -36.69 -7.94 11.60
N THR A 39 -37.96 -8.31 11.64
CA THR A 39 -39.10 -7.42 11.35
C THR A 39 -39.13 -6.21 12.28
N GLN A 40 -38.81 -6.38 13.56
CA GLN A 40 -38.77 -5.27 14.53
C GLN A 40 -37.70 -4.23 14.16
N VAL A 41 -36.48 -4.68 13.87
CA VAL A 41 -35.37 -3.76 13.53
C VAL A 41 -35.58 -3.15 12.14
N ALA A 42 -35.96 -3.96 11.15
CA ALA A 42 -36.26 -3.47 9.81
C ALA A 42 -37.42 -2.46 9.80
N GLY A 43 -38.45 -2.71 10.63
CA GLY A 43 -39.57 -1.79 10.85
C GLY A 43 -39.12 -0.46 11.46
N CYS A 44 -38.28 -0.49 12.50
CA CYS A 44 -37.66 0.71 13.07
C CYS A 44 -36.87 1.50 12.02
N LEU A 45 -35.98 0.85 11.28
CA LEU A 45 -35.17 1.53 10.27
C LEU A 45 -35.99 2.14 9.14
N ARG A 46 -37.09 1.49 8.74
CA ARG A 46 -38.01 1.99 7.71
C ARG A 46 -39.04 2.99 8.23
N SER A 47 -39.16 3.20 9.55
CA SER A 47 -40.12 4.17 10.10
C SER A 47 -39.62 5.62 10.09
N VAL A 48 -38.32 5.81 9.81
CA VAL A 48 -37.74 7.14 9.62
C VAL A 48 -38.32 7.76 8.35
N ALA A 49 -39.13 8.80 8.54
CA ALA A 49 -39.75 9.54 7.45
C ALA A 49 -38.68 10.27 6.61
N PHE A 50 -38.85 10.27 5.29
CA PHE A 50 -37.99 11.03 4.39
C PHE A 50 -38.18 12.54 4.60
N ASP A 51 -37.09 13.26 4.91
CA ASP A 51 -37.07 14.72 5.00
C ASP A 51 -36.39 15.32 3.75
N ALA A 52 -37.21 15.86 2.85
CA ALA A 52 -36.73 16.45 1.59
C ALA A 52 -35.79 17.66 1.79
N THR A 53 -35.96 18.42 2.88
CA THR A 53 -35.07 19.56 3.18
C THR A 53 -33.72 19.07 3.64
N GLN A 54 -33.71 18.09 4.55
CA GLN A 54 -32.48 17.45 5.00
C GLN A 54 -31.72 16.78 3.84
N ALA A 55 -32.44 16.03 2.99
CA ALA A 55 -31.87 15.39 1.81
C ALA A 55 -31.23 16.42 0.86
N ALA A 56 -31.92 17.54 0.59
CA ALA A 56 -31.38 18.61 -0.24
C ALA A 56 -30.08 19.21 0.33
N ASN A 57 -30.00 19.40 1.65
CA ASN A 57 -28.80 19.92 2.33
C ASN A 57 -27.63 18.93 2.26
N ILE A 58 -27.88 17.64 2.50
CA ILE A 58 -26.86 16.58 2.37
C ILE A 58 -26.29 16.58 0.94
N LEU A 59 -27.18 16.55 -0.07
CA LEU A 59 -26.79 16.52 -1.47
C LEU A 59 -26.03 17.79 -1.90
N ASP A 60 -26.41 18.96 -1.38
CA ASP A 60 -25.67 20.21 -1.62
C ASP A 60 -24.24 20.16 -1.07
N SER A 61 -24.07 19.72 0.17
CA SER A 61 -22.75 19.53 0.79
C SER A 61 -21.90 18.51 0.03
N LEU A 62 -22.48 17.37 -0.37
CA LEU A 62 -21.78 16.35 -1.14
C LEU A 62 -21.37 16.87 -2.53
N LEU A 63 -22.24 17.61 -3.23
CA LEU A 63 -21.92 18.19 -4.54
C LEU A 63 -20.84 19.28 -4.48
N LYS A 64 -20.68 19.97 -3.34
CA LYS A 64 -19.56 20.89 -3.09
C LYS A 64 -18.25 20.16 -2.81
N MET A 65 -18.32 19.00 -2.16
CA MET A 65 -17.14 18.25 -1.71
C MET A 65 -16.60 17.26 -2.75
N VAL A 66 -17.46 16.54 -3.48
CA VAL A 66 -17.05 15.52 -4.46
C VAL A 66 -16.09 16.03 -5.54
N PRO A 67 -16.17 17.28 -6.05
CA PRO A 67 -15.16 17.80 -6.97
C PRO A 67 -13.72 17.81 -6.44
N SER A 68 -13.55 17.82 -5.11
CA SER A 68 -12.25 17.76 -4.42
C SER A 68 -11.73 16.34 -4.19
N TYR A 69 -12.55 15.30 -4.42
CA TYR A 69 -12.10 13.91 -4.32
C TYR A 69 -11.06 13.63 -5.38
N VAL A 70 -9.89 13.13 -4.96
CA VAL A 70 -8.73 13.06 -5.84
C VAL A 70 -8.95 12.18 -7.08
N PHE A 71 -9.76 11.13 -6.95
CA PHE A 71 -10.09 10.22 -8.05
C PHE A 71 -11.45 10.50 -8.71
N VAL A 72 -12.04 11.70 -8.53
CA VAL A 72 -13.37 12.01 -9.08
C VAL A 72 -13.46 11.78 -10.60
N ASP A 73 -12.41 12.11 -11.35
CA ASP A 73 -12.39 11.87 -12.79
C ASP A 73 -12.06 10.41 -13.11
N THR A 74 -11.04 9.80 -12.47
CA THR A 74 -10.69 8.38 -12.65
C THR A 74 -11.85 7.44 -12.35
N SER A 75 -12.70 7.79 -11.39
CA SER A 75 -13.88 6.99 -11.03
C SER A 75 -14.85 6.79 -12.18
N LYS A 76 -14.91 7.72 -13.15
CA LYS A 76 -15.74 7.60 -14.34
C LYS A 76 -15.30 6.48 -15.28
N ALA A 77 -13.99 6.21 -15.36
CA ALA A 77 -13.46 5.09 -16.13
C ALA A 77 -12.07 4.70 -15.62
N SER A 78 -11.98 3.52 -15.02
CA SER A 78 -10.72 2.96 -14.54
C SER A 78 -9.70 2.79 -15.69
N PRO A 79 -8.41 3.10 -15.47
CA PRO A 79 -7.34 2.81 -16.43
C PRO A 79 -7.03 1.31 -16.54
N ASP A 80 -7.43 0.50 -15.55
CA ASP A 80 -7.35 -0.97 -15.58
C ASP A 80 -8.72 -1.57 -15.22
N PRO A 81 -9.70 -1.55 -16.14
CA PRO A 81 -11.05 -2.05 -15.85
C PRO A 81 -11.13 -3.58 -15.69
N VAL A 82 -10.06 -4.32 -16.03
CA VAL A 82 -10.01 -5.77 -15.90
C VAL A 82 -9.72 -6.17 -14.46
N ASN A 83 -8.68 -5.57 -13.85
CA ASN A 83 -8.28 -5.92 -12.49
C ASN A 83 -8.90 -4.98 -11.44
N ILE A 84 -9.16 -3.72 -11.81
CA ILE A 84 -9.71 -2.68 -10.94
C ILE A 84 -10.94 -2.07 -11.61
N PRO A 85 -12.07 -2.81 -11.68
CA PRO A 85 -13.28 -2.32 -12.33
C PRO A 85 -13.87 -1.14 -11.53
N MET A 86 -13.90 0.04 -12.16
CA MET A 86 -14.60 1.22 -11.65
C MET A 86 -15.15 2.06 -12.81
N ASN A 87 -16.42 2.44 -12.71
CA ASN A 87 -17.18 3.15 -13.76
C ASN A 87 -18.37 3.91 -13.13
N THR A 88 -18.06 4.87 -12.27
CA THR A 88 -19.03 5.62 -11.47
C THR A 88 -18.81 7.12 -11.66
N ASP A 89 -19.74 7.80 -12.33
CA ASP A 89 -19.78 9.27 -12.37
C ASP A 89 -20.49 9.79 -11.11
N LEU A 90 -19.70 10.11 -10.08
CA LEU A 90 -20.20 10.55 -8.79
C LEU A 90 -21.08 11.82 -8.88
N ILE A 91 -20.68 12.79 -9.70
CA ILE A 91 -21.40 14.08 -9.81
C ILE A 91 -22.74 13.85 -10.51
N ALA A 92 -22.75 13.13 -11.63
CA ALA A 92 -23.99 12.84 -12.36
C ALA A 92 -24.96 11.98 -11.53
N ARG A 93 -24.44 11.01 -10.77
CA ARG A 93 -25.27 10.19 -9.88
C ARG A 93 -25.82 10.96 -8.69
N LEU A 94 -25.04 11.81 -8.04
CA LEU A 94 -25.56 12.70 -6.99
C LEU A 94 -26.64 13.64 -7.53
N GLN A 95 -26.48 14.17 -8.75
CA GLN A 95 -27.51 14.98 -9.41
C GLN A 95 -28.79 14.17 -9.68
N THR A 96 -28.67 12.90 -10.08
CA THR A 96 -29.81 11.99 -10.29
C THR A 96 -30.55 11.71 -8.99
N ILE A 97 -29.82 11.43 -7.89
CA ILE A 97 -30.38 11.27 -6.54
C ILE A 97 -31.10 12.57 -6.11
N LYS A 98 -30.48 13.73 -6.37
CA LYS A 98 -31.09 15.05 -6.08
C LYS A 98 -32.38 15.29 -6.84
N GLN A 99 -32.45 14.92 -8.11
CA GLN A 99 -33.67 15.02 -8.91
C GLN A 99 -34.75 14.05 -8.40
N THR A 100 -34.37 12.82 -8.06
CA THR A 100 -35.28 11.80 -7.50
C THR A 100 -35.88 12.26 -6.17
N ALA A 101 -35.05 12.80 -5.27
CA ALA A 101 -35.49 13.39 -4.02
C ALA A 101 -36.47 14.55 -4.21
N ALA A 102 -36.15 15.49 -5.12
CA ALA A 102 -37.01 16.63 -5.42
C ALA A 102 -38.36 16.23 -6.05
N ALA A 103 -38.39 15.11 -6.78
CA ALA A 103 -39.60 14.55 -7.38
C ALA A 103 -40.45 13.70 -6.42
N GLY A 104 -40.05 13.56 -5.15
CA GLY A 104 -40.75 12.73 -4.17
C GLY A 104 -40.55 11.22 -4.40
N GLY A 105 -39.42 10.82 -5.00
CA GLY A 105 -39.11 9.42 -5.32
C GLY A 105 -38.77 8.53 -4.12
N TYR A 106 -38.55 9.10 -2.93
CA TYR A 106 -38.24 8.36 -1.71
C TYR A 106 -39.43 8.35 -0.75
N ALA A 107 -39.89 7.15 -0.41
CA ALA A 107 -40.98 6.97 0.56
C ALA A 107 -40.48 7.04 2.01
N VAL A 108 -39.26 6.56 2.27
CA VAL A 108 -38.63 6.50 3.58
C VAL A 108 -37.17 6.95 3.49
N ASP A 109 -36.62 7.47 4.59
CA ASP A 109 -35.23 7.93 4.63
C ASP A 109 -34.24 6.79 4.34
N ALA A 110 -34.55 5.55 4.76
CA ALA A 110 -33.68 4.40 4.58
C ALA A 110 -33.27 4.15 3.12
N ASP A 111 -34.20 4.37 2.17
CA ASP A 111 -33.94 4.15 0.75
C ASP A 111 -33.05 5.28 0.18
N PHE A 112 -33.28 6.54 0.58
CA PHE A 112 -32.42 7.68 0.21
C PHE A 112 -30.99 7.52 0.74
N GLN A 113 -30.86 7.17 2.01
CA GLN A 113 -29.58 6.94 2.66
C GLN A 113 -28.84 5.75 2.03
N GLN A 114 -29.57 4.72 1.60
CA GLN A 114 -28.99 3.57 0.92
C GLN A 114 -28.44 3.94 -0.46
N ASP A 115 -29.15 4.75 -1.24
CA ASP A 115 -28.67 5.20 -2.56
C ASP A 115 -27.33 5.96 -2.45
N LEU A 116 -27.15 6.77 -1.40
CA LEU A 116 -25.87 7.43 -1.12
C LEU A 116 -24.79 6.42 -0.69
N ALA A 117 -25.10 5.49 0.21
CA ALA A 117 -24.16 4.46 0.65
C ALA A 117 -23.70 3.56 -0.51
N ASP A 118 -24.62 3.14 -1.38
CA ASP A 118 -24.34 2.32 -2.56
C ASP A 118 -23.50 3.10 -3.58
N LEU A 119 -23.80 4.39 -3.79
CA LEU A 119 -23.02 5.26 -4.68
C LEU A 119 -21.54 5.27 -4.35
N PHE A 120 -21.18 5.54 -3.09
CA PHE A 120 -19.78 5.56 -2.70
C PHE A 120 -19.20 4.15 -2.52
N GLY A 121 -20.04 3.15 -2.22
CA GLY A 121 -19.62 1.74 -2.14
C GLY A 121 -19.13 1.15 -3.48
N GLU A 122 -19.62 1.68 -4.61
CA GLU A 122 -19.14 1.30 -5.95
C GLU A 122 -17.69 1.71 -6.23
N LEU A 123 -17.14 2.67 -5.49
CA LEU A 123 -15.74 3.08 -5.63
C LEU A 123 -14.76 2.01 -5.14
N HIS A 124 -15.27 1.06 -4.34
CA HIS A 124 -14.49 -0.02 -3.77
C HIS A 124 -13.26 0.51 -3.01
N ASP A 125 -13.45 1.61 -2.27
CA ASP A 125 -12.39 2.40 -1.66
C ASP A 125 -12.74 2.72 -0.20
N ALA A 126 -11.99 2.16 0.74
CA ALA A 126 -12.17 2.45 2.16
C ALA A 126 -11.89 3.92 2.53
N HIS A 127 -11.14 4.65 1.69
CA HIS A 127 -10.83 6.06 1.84
C HIS A 127 -11.94 6.99 1.35
N THR A 128 -12.96 6.47 0.65
CA THR A 128 -14.05 7.30 0.13
C THR A 128 -15.40 6.63 0.34
N ARG A 129 -16.16 7.07 1.36
CA ARG A 129 -17.42 6.44 1.75
C ARG A 129 -18.43 7.41 2.35
N TYR A 130 -19.69 7.02 2.24
CA TYR A 130 -20.81 7.62 2.96
C TYR A 130 -21.37 6.62 3.96
N ALA A 131 -21.32 6.94 5.25
CA ALA A 131 -21.93 6.14 6.31
C ALA A 131 -23.22 6.81 6.80
N LYS A 132 -24.32 6.06 6.72
CA LYS A 132 -25.66 6.51 7.11
C LYS A 132 -25.71 6.85 8.61
N PRO A 133 -26.48 7.89 9.02
CA PRO A 133 -26.58 8.30 10.42
C PRO A 133 -27.31 7.29 11.31
N SER A 134 -27.49 7.62 12.60
CA SER A 134 -28.47 6.94 13.46
C SER A 134 -29.88 7.07 12.87
N PRO A 135 -30.73 6.01 12.94
CA PRO A 135 -30.54 4.75 13.67
C PRO A 135 -29.74 3.67 12.93
N TYR A 136 -29.35 3.89 11.67
CA TYR A 136 -28.68 2.88 10.85
C TYR A 136 -27.32 2.46 11.41
N THR A 137 -26.50 3.43 11.83
CA THR A 137 -25.18 3.17 12.45
C THR A 137 -25.24 2.39 13.77
N ASN A 138 -26.41 2.35 14.40
CA ASN A 138 -26.66 1.63 15.63
C ASN A 138 -27.26 0.24 15.40
N SER A 139 -27.42 -0.17 14.15
CA SER A 139 -28.15 -1.37 13.75
C SER A 139 -27.27 -2.34 12.97
N VAL A 140 -27.40 -3.63 13.30
CA VAL A 140 -26.78 -4.72 12.53
C VAL A 140 -27.75 -5.90 12.40
N PHE A 141 -27.63 -6.66 11.31
CA PHE A 141 -28.32 -7.95 11.15
C PHE A 141 -27.30 -9.08 11.12
N ILE A 142 -27.57 -10.16 11.86
CA ILE A 142 -26.60 -11.21 12.18
C ILE A 142 -27.21 -12.58 11.87
N LEU A 143 -26.49 -13.48 11.21
CA LEU A 143 -26.81 -14.91 11.20
C LEU A 143 -26.09 -15.62 12.36
N PRO A 144 -26.61 -16.74 12.88
CA PRO A 144 -26.07 -17.37 14.10
C PRO A 144 -24.74 -18.13 13.90
N PHE A 145 -24.04 -17.88 12.79
CA PHE A 145 -22.74 -18.45 12.44
C PHE A 145 -21.93 -17.47 11.58
N ILE A 146 -20.63 -17.67 11.52
CA ILE A 146 -19.71 -17.03 10.56
C ILE A 146 -19.37 -18.00 9.43
N LEU A 147 -18.72 -17.49 8.39
CA LEU A 147 -18.25 -18.31 7.28
C LEU A 147 -16.73 -18.35 7.26
N SER A 148 -16.20 -19.44 6.75
CA SER A 148 -14.84 -19.52 6.24
C SER A 148 -14.88 -20.04 4.81
N SER A 149 -13.78 -19.88 4.08
CA SER A 149 -13.63 -20.48 2.77
C SER A 149 -12.36 -21.32 2.74
N GLU A 150 -12.53 -22.61 2.49
CA GLU A 150 -11.45 -23.59 2.51
C GLU A 150 -11.26 -24.21 1.13
N VAL A 151 -10.04 -24.57 0.80
CA VAL A 151 -9.72 -25.38 -0.40
C VAL A 151 -9.39 -26.80 0.04
N ASP A 152 -10.08 -27.77 -0.55
CA ASP A 152 -9.85 -29.20 -0.30
C ASP A 152 -8.64 -29.76 -1.07
N ASP A 153 -8.23 -31.00 -0.76
CA ASP A 153 -7.08 -31.67 -1.39
C ASP A 153 -7.28 -31.89 -2.91
N ALA A 154 -8.52 -31.92 -3.37
CA ALA A 154 -8.87 -31.97 -4.78
C ALA A 154 -8.86 -30.58 -5.44
N ASN A 155 -8.38 -29.57 -4.71
CA ASN A 155 -8.23 -28.20 -5.14
C ASN A 155 -9.58 -27.55 -5.48
N ASN A 156 -10.66 -27.88 -4.75
CA ASN A 156 -11.95 -27.20 -4.86
C ASN A 156 -12.17 -26.27 -3.66
N GLN A 157 -12.47 -25.00 -3.94
CA GLN A 157 -12.87 -24.05 -2.92
C GLN A 157 -14.33 -24.28 -2.47
N GLY A 158 -14.58 -24.19 -1.17
CA GLY A 158 -15.90 -24.29 -0.56
C GLY A 158 -16.15 -23.20 0.47
N ILE A 159 -17.38 -23.18 1.01
CA ILE A 159 -17.79 -22.34 2.14
C ILE A 159 -18.15 -23.25 3.30
N THR A 160 -17.59 -22.99 4.47
CA THR A 160 -17.84 -23.75 5.70
C THR A 160 -18.46 -22.82 6.75
N VAL A 161 -19.50 -23.29 7.44
CA VAL A 161 -20.14 -22.53 8.53
C VAL A 161 -19.46 -22.81 9.85
N HIS A 162 -19.30 -21.78 10.68
CA HIS A 162 -18.78 -21.90 12.05
C HIS A 162 -19.74 -21.25 13.04
N VAL A 163 -20.35 -22.05 13.91
CA VAL A 163 -21.38 -21.61 14.85
C VAL A 163 -20.76 -20.70 15.90
N GLN A 164 -21.39 -19.54 16.14
CA GLN A 164 -20.97 -18.61 17.19
C GLN A 164 -21.88 -18.81 18.40
N PRO A 165 -21.39 -19.35 19.54
CA PRO A 165 -22.23 -19.70 20.69
C PRO A 165 -23.10 -18.53 21.18
N ASP A 166 -22.52 -17.34 21.29
CA ASP A 166 -23.24 -16.14 21.74
C ASP A 166 -24.34 -15.72 20.76
N TRP A 167 -24.07 -15.78 19.45
CA TRP A 167 -25.05 -15.40 18.43
C TRP A 167 -26.18 -16.43 18.34
N MET A 168 -25.83 -17.72 18.44
CA MET A 168 -26.79 -18.82 18.48
C MET A 168 -27.70 -18.75 19.72
N GLY A 169 -27.14 -18.41 20.88
CA GLY A 169 -27.90 -18.20 22.11
C GLY A 169 -28.90 -17.05 21.99
N ASN A 170 -28.46 -15.89 21.50
CA ASN A 170 -29.34 -14.74 21.28
C ASN A 170 -30.40 -15.01 20.19
N TYR A 171 -30.02 -15.73 19.12
CA TYR A 171 -30.95 -16.15 18.08
C TYR A 171 -32.07 -17.02 18.66
N THR A 172 -31.71 -18.04 19.44
CA THR A 172 -32.68 -18.96 20.06
C THR A 172 -33.58 -18.24 21.06
N ALA A 173 -33.05 -17.27 21.82
CA ALA A 173 -33.84 -16.47 22.74
C ALA A 173 -34.91 -15.62 22.02
N VAL A 174 -34.60 -15.10 20.83
CA VAL A 174 -35.51 -14.27 20.03
C VAL A 174 -36.53 -15.11 19.24
N TYR A 175 -36.09 -16.21 18.63
CA TYR A 175 -36.93 -17.00 17.72
C TYR A 175 -37.53 -18.26 18.37
N GLY A 176 -37.15 -18.59 19.61
CA GLY A 176 -37.67 -19.72 20.39
C GLY A 176 -37.11 -21.09 20.00
N ALA A 177 -36.34 -21.19 18.91
CA ALA A 177 -35.69 -22.42 18.47
C ALA A 177 -34.37 -22.13 17.75
N ALA A 178 -33.43 -23.07 17.84
CA ALA A 178 -32.21 -23.04 17.05
C ALA A 178 -32.51 -23.47 15.60
N PRO A 179 -31.75 -22.96 14.61
CA PRO A 179 -31.82 -23.43 13.23
C PRO A 179 -31.51 -24.93 13.11
N PHE A 180 -31.83 -25.50 11.96
CA PHE A 180 -31.59 -26.90 11.58
C PHE A 180 -32.11 -27.90 12.62
N ASN A 181 -33.25 -27.60 13.25
CA ASN A 181 -33.84 -28.41 14.31
C ASN A 181 -32.87 -28.71 15.48
N GLY A 182 -31.93 -27.80 15.75
CA GLY A 182 -30.95 -27.95 16.84
C GLY A 182 -29.77 -28.87 16.52
N VAL A 183 -29.61 -29.31 15.27
CA VAL A 183 -28.40 -30.02 14.84
C VAL A 183 -27.20 -29.08 14.95
N ASN A 184 -26.10 -29.57 15.54
CA ASN A 184 -24.84 -28.84 15.52
C ASN A 184 -24.24 -28.91 14.11
N VAL A 185 -24.34 -27.80 13.38
CA VAL A 185 -23.86 -27.66 12.00
C VAL A 185 -22.46 -27.04 11.92
N ASP A 186 -21.79 -26.83 13.05
CA ASP A 186 -20.42 -26.31 13.07
C ASP A 186 -19.49 -27.17 12.20
N GLY A 187 -18.73 -26.54 11.31
CA GLY A 187 -17.87 -27.20 10.33
C GLY A 187 -18.59 -27.82 9.13
N PHE A 188 -19.91 -27.61 8.96
CA PHE A 188 -20.62 -28.14 7.79
C PHE A 188 -20.34 -27.29 6.54
N ARG A 189 -20.31 -27.94 5.37
CA ARG A 189 -20.13 -27.28 4.08
C ARG A 189 -21.45 -26.68 3.63
N ALA A 190 -21.48 -25.39 3.30
CA ALA A 190 -22.61 -24.77 2.63
C ALA A 190 -22.62 -25.19 1.16
N ILE A 191 -23.71 -25.83 0.73
CA ILE A 191 -23.91 -26.29 -0.65
C ILE A 191 -24.65 -25.23 -1.45
N SER A 192 -25.76 -24.71 -0.91
CA SER A 192 -26.52 -23.65 -1.57
C SER A 192 -27.16 -22.67 -0.59
N ILE A 193 -27.31 -21.43 -1.05
CA ILE A 193 -28.01 -20.33 -0.38
C ILE A 193 -29.06 -19.82 -1.36
N ASP A 194 -30.34 -19.82 -0.95
CA ASP A 194 -31.49 -19.45 -1.79
C ASP A 194 -31.51 -20.20 -3.14
N GLY A 195 -31.14 -21.49 -3.10
CA GLY A 195 -31.11 -22.38 -4.27
C GLY A 195 -29.95 -22.14 -5.24
N LYS A 196 -28.99 -21.26 -4.91
CA LYS A 196 -27.78 -20.99 -5.69
C LYS A 196 -26.56 -21.55 -4.98
N ASP A 197 -25.53 -21.96 -5.74
CA ASP A 197 -24.24 -22.40 -5.18
C ASP A 197 -23.71 -21.41 -4.12
N ALA A 198 -23.27 -21.93 -2.98
CA ALA A 198 -22.91 -21.10 -1.83
C ALA A 198 -21.66 -20.24 -2.10
N LEU A 199 -20.61 -20.80 -2.71
CA LEU A 199 -19.39 -20.06 -3.05
C LEU A 199 -19.71 -18.93 -4.03
N THR A 200 -20.49 -19.23 -5.08
CA THR A 200 -20.95 -18.25 -6.05
C THR A 200 -21.72 -17.13 -5.36
N THR A 201 -22.69 -17.45 -4.50
CA THR A 201 -23.52 -16.47 -3.79
C THR A 201 -22.69 -15.53 -2.91
N VAL A 202 -21.77 -16.09 -2.11
CA VAL A 202 -20.91 -15.29 -1.23
C VAL A 202 -19.92 -14.45 -2.07
N SER A 203 -19.37 -15.00 -3.15
CA SER A 203 -18.46 -14.26 -4.03
C SER A 203 -19.14 -13.12 -4.80
N THR A 204 -20.40 -13.29 -5.21
CA THR A 204 -21.21 -12.23 -5.82
C THR A 204 -21.48 -11.14 -4.80
N PHE A 205 -21.86 -11.49 -3.58
CA PHE A 205 -22.02 -10.53 -2.49
C PHE A 205 -20.73 -9.73 -2.24
N ALA A 206 -19.58 -10.41 -2.19
CA ALA A 206 -18.29 -9.75 -2.03
C ALA A 206 -18.02 -8.71 -3.13
N LYS A 207 -18.29 -9.07 -4.40
CA LYS A 207 -18.09 -8.20 -5.56
C LYS A 207 -19.06 -7.01 -5.60
N GLU A 208 -20.32 -7.23 -5.23
CA GLU A 208 -21.38 -6.25 -5.46
C GLU A 208 -21.72 -5.40 -4.23
N LYS A 209 -21.47 -5.91 -3.02
CA LYS A 209 -22.00 -5.33 -1.78
C LYS A 209 -20.93 -4.94 -0.75
N ILE A 210 -19.66 -5.17 -1.05
CA ILE A 210 -18.53 -4.77 -0.21
C ILE A 210 -17.74 -3.70 -0.94
N GLY A 211 -17.84 -2.45 -0.46
CA GLY A 211 -17.19 -1.28 -1.05
C GLY A 211 -15.85 -0.89 -0.43
N TYR A 212 -15.17 -1.81 0.26
CA TYR A 212 -13.97 -1.49 1.06
C TYR A 212 -12.63 -1.64 0.33
N SER A 213 -12.58 -2.36 -0.79
CA SER A 213 -11.32 -2.66 -1.47
C SER A 213 -11.51 -2.91 -2.95
N LYS A 214 -10.58 -2.37 -3.75
CA LYS A 214 -10.45 -2.63 -5.18
C LYS A 214 -10.08 -4.08 -5.46
N ASP A 215 -9.36 -4.74 -4.55
CA ASP A 215 -9.00 -6.15 -4.63
C ASP A 215 -10.20 -7.05 -4.32
N VAL A 216 -10.56 -7.91 -5.28
CA VAL A 216 -11.69 -8.83 -5.14
C VAL A 216 -11.42 -9.94 -4.10
N GLY A 217 -10.18 -10.36 -3.92
CA GLY A 217 -9.80 -11.32 -2.90
C GLY A 217 -9.93 -10.73 -1.49
N ALA A 218 -9.53 -9.47 -1.30
CA ALA A 218 -9.77 -8.76 -0.04
C ALA A 218 -11.26 -8.65 0.29
N ARG A 219 -12.09 -8.27 -0.69
CA ARG A 219 -13.56 -8.23 -0.51
C ARG A 219 -14.13 -9.61 -0.19
N PHE A 220 -13.63 -10.67 -0.83
CA PHE A 220 -14.07 -12.02 -0.52
C PHE A 220 -13.71 -12.44 0.90
N ASN A 221 -12.49 -12.13 1.35
CA ASN A 221 -12.06 -12.34 2.73
C ASN A 221 -12.95 -11.57 3.74
N LEU A 222 -13.33 -10.33 3.41
CA LEU A 222 -14.30 -9.54 4.19
C LEU A 222 -15.70 -10.16 4.20
N ALA A 223 -16.13 -10.79 3.11
CA ALA A 223 -17.44 -11.44 3.05
C ALA A 223 -17.52 -12.66 3.97
N VAL A 224 -16.47 -13.48 4.02
CA VAL A 224 -16.48 -14.76 4.76
C VAL A 224 -16.21 -14.58 6.26
N ASP A 225 -14.96 -14.39 6.67
CA ASP A 225 -14.54 -14.38 8.09
C ASP A 225 -14.27 -12.94 8.57
N GLY A 226 -14.12 -11.97 7.67
CA GLY A 226 -13.81 -10.59 8.07
C GLY A 226 -12.41 -10.45 8.67
N TYR A 227 -11.52 -11.38 8.32
CA TYR A 227 -10.19 -11.50 8.92
C TYR A 227 -10.21 -11.76 10.43
N GLY A 228 -11.24 -12.49 10.90
CA GLY A 228 -11.19 -13.18 12.18
C GLY A 228 -11.18 -12.29 13.42
N GLY A 229 -12.15 -11.38 13.49
CA GLY A 229 -12.44 -10.58 14.68
C GLY A 229 -12.06 -9.10 14.55
N THR A 230 -11.28 -8.74 13.54
CA THR A 230 -11.05 -7.35 13.13
C THR A 230 -12.32 -6.78 12.49
N PHE A 231 -12.88 -7.52 11.53
CA PHE A 231 -14.24 -7.38 11.06
C PHE A 231 -14.97 -8.70 11.30
N TYR A 232 -16.29 -8.62 11.39
CA TYR A 232 -17.11 -9.81 11.20
C TYR A 232 -17.31 -10.03 9.71
N GLY A 233 -17.38 -11.30 9.29
CA GLY A 233 -17.78 -11.69 7.94
C GLY A 233 -19.02 -10.93 7.47
N MET A 234 -18.85 -10.01 6.52
CA MET A 234 -19.91 -9.09 6.11
C MET A 234 -21.07 -9.83 5.43
N PHE A 235 -20.90 -11.09 5.03
CA PHE A 235 -21.97 -11.96 4.53
C PHE A 235 -22.85 -12.55 5.64
N THR A 236 -22.43 -12.59 6.89
CA THR A 236 -23.31 -12.99 8.01
C THR A 236 -23.61 -11.84 8.96
N PHE A 237 -22.80 -10.77 8.93
CA PHE A 237 -22.93 -9.57 9.75
C PHE A 237 -23.17 -8.32 8.88
N ARG A 238 -24.43 -7.91 8.70
CA ARG A 238 -24.80 -6.72 7.90
C ARG A 238 -24.79 -5.44 8.71
N GLN A 239 -23.79 -4.59 8.50
CA GLN A 239 -23.74 -3.26 9.11
C GLN A 239 -24.68 -2.28 8.40
N GLN A 240 -25.66 -1.75 9.12
CA GLN A 240 -26.71 -0.95 8.48
C GLN A 240 -26.30 0.50 8.20
N ASN A 241 -25.15 1.00 8.69
CA ASN A 241 -24.60 2.27 8.21
C ASN A 241 -24.08 2.22 6.77
N LEU A 242 -23.78 1.04 6.23
CA LEU A 242 -23.18 0.90 4.91
C LEU A 242 -24.02 0.01 3.98
N GLN A 243 -24.62 -1.04 4.52
CA GLN A 243 -25.31 -2.04 3.74
C GLN A 243 -26.82 -1.88 3.83
N ALA A 244 -27.52 -2.38 2.81
CA ALA A 244 -28.96 -2.46 2.78
C ALA A 244 -29.50 -3.37 3.89
N ILE A 245 -30.76 -3.13 4.26
CA ILE A 245 -31.53 -4.02 5.11
C ILE A 245 -31.68 -5.35 4.36
N PRO A 246 -31.14 -6.47 4.87
CA PRO A 246 -31.22 -7.74 4.18
C PRO A 246 -32.67 -8.25 4.13
N ALA A 247 -32.93 -9.19 3.22
CA ALA A 247 -34.16 -9.97 3.25
C ALA A 247 -34.32 -10.65 4.64
N PRO A 248 -35.56 -10.87 5.11
CA PRO A 248 -35.81 -11.40 6.46
C PRO A 248 -35.18 -12.77 6.68
N THR A 249 -35.22 -13.61 5.65
CA THR A 249 -34.80 -15.02 5.71
C THR A 249 -33.95 -15.39 4.51
N MET A 250 -33.12 -16.43 4.67
CA MET A 250 -32.40 -17.10 3.58
C MET A 250 -32.52 -18.62 3.73
N LEU A 251 -32.73 -19.33 2.63
CA LEU A 251 -32.75 -20.79 2.60
C LEU A 251 -31.32 -21.33 2.51
N TRP A 252 -30.92 -22.16 3.47
CA TRP A 252 -29.60 -22.78 3.51
C TRP A 252 -29.70 -24.28 3.29
N VAL A 253 -28.79 -24.82 2.47
CA VAL A 253 -28.53 -26.25 2.37
C VAL A 253 -27.08 -26.49 2.81
N LEU A 254 -26.91 -27.19 3.93
CA LEU A 254 -25.61 -27.57 4.48
C LEU A 254 -25.39 -29.07 4.31
N GLN A 255 -24.12 -29.48 4.22
CA GLN A 255 -23.72 -30.88 4.17
C GLN A 255 -22.70 -31.17 5.27
N ASN A 256 -22.94 -32.26 6.01
CA ASN A 256 -21.97 -32.78 6.95
C ASN A 256 -20.80 -33.42 6.18
N PRO A 257 -19.55 -32.95 6.35
CA PRO A 257 -18.41 -33.46 5.60
C PRO A 257 -18.05 -34.92 5.94
N ALA A 258 -18.44 -35.42 7.11
CA ALA A 258 -18.14 -36.79 7.54
C ALA A 258 -19.16 -37.82 7.02
N THR A 259 -20.45 -37.45 6.95
CA THR A 259 -21.53 -38.38 6.58
C THR A 259 -22.11 -38.12 5.19
N ASN A 260 -21.80 -36.98 4.57
CA ASN A 260 -22.43 -36.44 3.36
C ASN A 260 -23.96 -36.18 3.48
N GLU A 261 -24.53 -36.27 4.69
CA GLU A 261 -25.92 -35.95 4.95
C GLU A 261 -26.18 -34.45 4.78
N THR A 262 -27.32 -34.11 4.18
CA THR A 262 -27.71 -32.73 3.89
C THR A 262 -28.80 -32.24 4.84
N PHE A 263 -28.66 -31.01 5.32
CA PHE A 263 -29.59 -30.32 6.19
C PHE A 263 -30.11 -29.08 5.49
N THR A 264 -31.41 -28.84 5.55
CA THR A 264 -32.05 -27.69 4.91
C THR A 264 -32.87 -26.92 5.92
N ASP A 265 -32.70 -25.60 5.98
CA ASP A 265 -33.49 -24.73 6.83
C ASP A 265 -33.57 -23.31 6.28
N THR A 266 -34.65 -22.60 6.62
CA THR A 266 -34.86 -21.18 6.30
C THR A 266 -34.52 -20.35 7.53
N ILE A 267 -33.39 -19.65 7.47
CA ILE A 267 -32.81 -18.97 8.63
C ILE A 267 -33.14 -17.49 8.55
N SER A 268 -33.63 -16.92 9.65
CA SER A 268 -33.87 -15.48 9.76
C SER A 268 -32.59 -14.73 10.15
N PHE A 269 -32.49 -13.45 9.82
CA PHE A 269 -31.47 -12.62 10.48
C PHE A 269 -31.91 -12.24 11.89
N LEU A 270 -31.00 -12.32 12.85
CA LEU A 270 -31.13 -11.69 14.17
C LEU A 270 -30.86 -10.18 14.01
N GLY A 271 -31.80 -9.35 14.42
CA GLY A 271 -31.59 -7.90 14.47
C GLY A 271 -30.91 -7.50 15.78
N ARG A 272 -29.96 -6.57 15.72
CA ARG A 272 -29.40 -5.90 16.90
C ARG A 272 -29.51 -4.39 16.74
N TYR A 273 -30.02 -3.72 17.76
CA TYR A 273 -30.12 -2.26 17.81
C TYR A 273 -29.64 -1.75 19.17
N ILE A 274 -28.78 -0.72 19.18
CA ILE A 274 -28.27 -0.11 20.41
C ILE A 274 -28.64 1.37 20.46
N PRO A 275 -29.51 1.82 21.37
CA PRO A 275 -30.01 3.18 21.39
C PRO A 275 -28.94 4.25 21.72
N PRO A 276 -29.09 5.49 21.22
CA PRO A 276 -28.09 6.56 21.33
C PRO A 276 -27.72 7.00 22.76
N ALA A 277 -28.59 6.84 23.77
CA ALA A 277 -28.29 7.24 25.16
C ALA A 277 -27.14 6.45 25.81
N THR A 278 -26.71 5.35 25.18
CA THR A 278 -25.50 4.57 25.53
C THR A 278 -24.35 4.79 24.54
N SER A 279 -24.53 5.65 23.54
CA SER A 279 -23.69 5.71 22.33
C SER A 279 -22.56 6.74 22.33
N ALA A 280 -22.41 7.56 23.38
CA ALA A 280 -21.19 8.37 23.54
C ALA A 280 -19.93 7.48 23.53
N ALA A 281 -20.06 6.21 23.93
CA ALA A 281 -19.00 5.19 23.87
C ALA A 281 -18.93 4.43 22.52
N LEU A 282 -19.96 4.49 21.66
CA LEU A 282 -20.05 3.76 20.38
C LEU A 282 -19.80 4.64 19.15
N ALA A 283 -20.07 5.95 19.21
CA ALA A 283 -19.72 6.87 18.13
C ALA A 283 -18.19 6.92 17.89
N ALA A 284 -17.40 6.68 18.94
CA ALA A 284 -15.95 6.47 18.83
C ALA A 284 -15.56 5.13 18.16
N ARG A 285 -16.49 4.16 18.07
CA ARG A 285 -16.31 2.83 17.44
C ARG A 285 -16.95 2.72 16.04
N ALA A 286 -17.82 3.66 15.64
CA ALA A 286 -18.59 3.61 14.39
C ALA A 286 -17.91 4.30 13.20
N SER A 287 -16.77 4.97 13.42
CA SER A 287 -15.78 5.11 12.35
C SER A 287 -15.08 3.77 12.20
N PRO A 288 -15.05 3.13 11.02
CA PRO A 288 -14.06 2.11 10.73
C PRO A 288 -12.67 2.78 10.75
N ARG A 289 -12.15 3.03 11.94
CA ARG A 289 -10.73 2.87 12.21
C ARG A 289 -10.55 1.36 12.21
N MET A 290 -9.72 0.86 11.29
CA MET A 290 -9.19 -0.50 11.39
C MET A 290 -8.66 -0.70 12.82
N PRO A 291 -8.86 -1.89 13.42
CA PRO A 291 -8.97 -2.05 14.85
C PRO A 291 -7.84 -1.39 15.62
N GLN A 292 -8.25 -0.38 16.37
CA GLN A 292 -7.48 0.33 17.39
C GLN A 292 -7.59 -0.39 18.75
N ALA A 293 -7.61 -1.72 18.79
CA ALA A 293 -7.47 -2.44 20.06
C ALA A 293 -6.01 -2.22 20.50
N ILE A 294 -5.69 -1.38 21.48
CA ILE A 294 -6.20 -1.25 22.86
C ILE A 294 -6.17 0.25 23.21
N ILE A 295 -7.22 0.85 23.78
CA ILE A 295 -7.27 1.32 25.18
C ILE A 295 -8.72 1.63 25.53
N GLN A 296 -9.18 1.00 26.59
CA GLN A 296 -10.34 1.39 27.38
C GLN A 296 -9.77 2.06 28.63
N GLU A 297 -9.91 3.38 28.74
CA GLU A 297 -10.30 4.15 29.94
C GLU A 297 -10.11 5.66 29.73
N GLU A 298 -11.09 6.40 30.24
CA GLU A 298 -11.17 7.86 30.41
C GLU A 298 -11.26 8.77 29.17
N GLN A 299 -12.51 9.16 28.89
CA GLN A 299 -12.81 10.56 28.64
C GLN A 299 -12.11 11.43 29.69
N LEU A 300 -11.29 12.40 29.28
CA LEU A 300 -11.19 13.71 29.93
C LEU A 300 -10.45 14.69 29.00
N THR A 301 -11.11 15.83 28.81
CA THR A 301 -10.57 17.13 28.36
C THR A 301 -10.03 17.27 26.94
N LEU A 302 -10.90 17.82 26.08
CA LEU A 302 -10.51 18.91 25.17
C LEU A 302 -9.74 19.98 25.96
N ALA A 303 -8.69 20.50 25.31
CA ALA A 303 -7.85 21.63 25.69
C ALA A 303 -6.62 21.33 26.57
N GLU A 304 -5.49 21.89 26.11
CA GLU A 304 -4.23 22.13 26.81
C GLU A 304 -3.28 20.93 27.01
N ASN A 305 -2.45 20.67 26.01
CA ASN A 305 -0.98 20.64 26.18
C ASN A 305 -0.28 20.53 24.81
N SER A 306 -0.24 21.65 24.10
CA SER A 306 0.86 21.95 23.19
C SER A 306 2.13 22.15 24.03
N ALA A 307 2.89 21.09 24.27
CA ALA A 307 4.26 21.25 24.72
C ALA A 307 5.14 21.54 23.49
N PRO A 308 5.86 22.68 23.45
CA PRO A 308 6.75 22.99 22.34
C PRO A 308 7.94 22.01 22.30
N LEU A 309 8.37 21.67 21.08
CA LEU A 309 9.52 20.81 20.73
C LEU A 309 10.90 21.30 21.25
N SER A 310 10.95 22.29 22.14
CA SER A 310 12.20 22.96 22.55
C SER A 310 12.92 22.37 23.78
N SER A 311 12.43 21.28 24.37
CA SER A 311 13.04 20.69 25.59
C SER A 311 13.70 19.31 25.38
N PHE A 312 14.01 18.94 24.13
CA PHE A 312 14.49 17.60 23.77
C PHE A 312 16.00 17.35 23.88
N HIS A 313 16.80 18.25 24.48
CA HIS A 313 18.27 18.12 24.49
C HIS A 313 18.92 17.43 25.69
N THR A 314 18.15 16.86 26.61
CA THR A 314 18.73 16.08 27.71
C THR A 314 17.85 14.88 27.99
N LEU A 315 18.18 13.75 27.36
CA LEU A 315 18.17 12.38 27.89
C LEU A 315 18.38 11.37 26.74
N LEU A 316 19.61 11.36 26.18
CA LEU A 316 20.13 10.17 25.51
C LEU A 316 20.59 9.18 26.60
N PRO A 317 20.07 7.94 26.68
CA PRO A 317 20.70 6.92 27.51
C PRO A 317 22.01 6.50 26.82
N LYS A 318 23.13 7.09 27.25
CA LYS A 318 24.45 6.47 27.10
C LYS A 318 24.54 5.28 28.06
N SER A 319 24.03 4.13 27.64
CA SER A 319 24.59 2.80 27.92
C SER A 319 23.61 1.74 27.45
N ALA A 320 24.13 0.81 26.64
CA ALA A 320 23.51 -0.48 26.43
C ALA A 320 23.50 -1.24 27.76
N SER A 321 22.44 -1.02 28.54
CA SER A 321 22.07 -1.92 29.63
C SER A 321 21.29 -3.06 28.99
N THR A 322 21.87 -4.26 29.00
CA THR A 322 21.21 -5.52 28.70
C THR A 322 19.94 -5.66 29.54
N ALA A 323 18.81 -5.13 29.05
CA ALA A 323 17.51 -5.44 29.60
C ALA A 323 17.29 -6.92 29.30
N LYS A 324 17.29 -7.75 30.36
CA LYS A 324 16.85 -9.14 30.26
C LYS A 324 15.43 -9.12 29.70
N ILE A 325 15.30 -9.54 28.43
CA ILE A 325 14.04 -9.87 27.78
C ILE A 325 13.46 -11.02 28.58
N ALA A 326 12.43 -10.75 29.39
CA ALA A 326 11.66 -11.80 30.02
C ALA A 326 10.85 -12.46 28.90
N ALA A 327 11.22 -13.68 28.53
CA ALA A 327 10.38 -14.57 27.75
C ALA A 327 9.11 -14.84 28.57
N THR A 328 8.05 -14.08 28.33
CA THR A 328 6.73 -14.38 28.89
C THR A 328 6.07 -15.45 28.02
N VAL A 329 6.11 -16.66 28.59
CA VAL A 329 5.39 -17.90 28.28
C VAL A 329 4.15 -17.75 27.39
N GLY A 330 4.19 -18.49 26.29
CA GLY A 330 3.08 -18.85 25.41
C GLY A 330 3.58 -19.80 24.33
N ASP A 331 4.35 -20.82 24.74
CA ASP A 331 5.26 -21.58 23.87
C ASP A 331 4.51 -22.56 22.97
N GLU A 332 4.16 -22.10 21.76
CA GLU A 332 4.10 -23.04 20.65
C GLU A 332 5.52 -23.60 20.43
N PRO A 333 5.73 -24.92 20.44
CA PRO A 333 7.05 -25.50 20.29
C PRO A 333 7.77 -24.98 19.03
N GLY A 334 8.96 -24.42 19.23
CA GLY A 334 9.77 -23.87 18.13
C GLY A 334 9.46 -22.42 17.76
N VAL A 335 8.72 -21.67 18.60
CA VAL A 335 8.54 -20.21 18.46
C VAL A 335 9.20 -19.49 19.63
N GLN A 336 10.10 -18.56 19.32
CA GLN A 336 10.75 -17.67 20.29
C GLN A 336 10.27 -16.23 20.06
N THR A 337 9.67 -15.59 21.06
CA THR A 337 9.20 -14.20 20.97
C THR A 337 10.24 -13.23 21.55
N PHE A 338 10.66 -12.23 20.76
CA PHE A 338 11.56 -11.16 21.19
C PHE A 338 10.83 -9.88 21.57
N VAL A 339 9.76 -9.56 20.83
CA VAL A 339 8.91 -8.38 21.06
C VAL A 339 7.46 -8.82 20.90
N GLN A 340 6.62 -8.45 21.86
CA GLN A 340 5.17 -8.53 21.75
C GLN A 340 4.60 -7.32 22.46
N ASP A 341 4.33 -6.28 21.68
CA ASP A 341 3.92 -5.00 22.20
C ASP A 341 2.62 -4.56 21.54
N ALA A 342 1.52 -4.73 22.28
CA ALA A 342 0.20 -4.36 21.80
C ALA A 342 0.04 -2.84 21.61
N ALA A 343 0.77 -2.01 22.37
CA ALA A 343 0.67 -0.55 22.26
C ALA A 343 1.33 -0.01 20.98
N SER A 344 2.41 -0.65 20.54
CA SER A 344 3.01 -0.37 19.22
C SER A 344 2.39 -1.17 18.08
N GLY A 345 1.66 -2.25 18.36
CA GLY A 345 1.17 -3.16 17.32
C GLY A 345 2.29 -3.95 16.64
N VAL A 346 3.45 -4.09 17.30
CA VAL A 346 4.62 -4.80 16.77
C VAL A 346 4.80 -6.14 17.50
N THR A 347 4.98 -7.20 16.74
CA THR A 347 5.38 -8.51 17.26
C THR A 347 6.57 -9.03 16.47
N VAL A 348 7.60 -9.50 17.17
CA VAL A 348 8.82 -10.04 16.56
C VAL A 348 9.15 -11.39 17.15
N GLN A 349 9.24 -12.39 16.29
CA GLN A 349 9.39 -13.80 16.67
C GLN A 349 10.39 -14.52 15.77
N LEU A 350 11.04 -15.55 16.29
CA LEU A 350 11.79 -16.55 15.51
C LEU A 350 11.02 -17.86 15.57
N VAL A 351 10.49 -18.27 14.43
CA VAL A 351 9.84 -19.56 14.23
C VAL A 351 10.89 -20.54 13.70
N ASP A 352 10.72 -21.83 13.96
CA ASP A 352 11.54 -22.96 13.46
C ASP A 352 13.06 -22.85 13.69
N GLY A 353 13.48 -21.91 14.54
CA GLY A 353 14.88 -21.63 14.87
C GLY A 353 15.64 -20.85 13.79
N VAL A 354 15.06 -20.60 12.61
CA VAL A 354 15.76 -19.88 11.51
C VAL A 354 14.92 -18.82 10.80
N THR A 355 13.59 -18.87 10.92
CA THR A 355 12.68 -17.94 10.24
C THR A 355 12.22 -16.84 11.18
N GLY A 356 12.75 -15.63 11.02
CA GLY A 356 12.27 -14.45 11.71
C GLY A 356 10.93 -13.98 11.16
N VAL A 357 10.11 -13.41 12.03
CA VAL A 357 8.81 -12.82 11.72
C VAL A 357 8.78 -11.43 12.33
N LEU A 358 8.57 -10.41 11.50
CA LEU A 358 8.26 -9.04 11.89
C LEU A 358 6.80 -8.77 11.52
N LYS A 359 5.91 -8.81 12.51
CA LYS A 359 4.51 -8.40 12.34
C LYS A 359 4.35 -6.94 12.70
N ILE A 360 3.83 -6.15 11.76
CA ILE A 360 3.42 -4.77 11.96
C ILE A 360 1.91 -4.74 11.75
N ALA A 361 1.14 -4.57 12.83
CA ALA A 361 -0.32 -4.58 12.78
C ALA A 361 -0.91 -3.21 12.41
N THR A 362 -0.17 -2.12 12.64
CA THR A 362 -0.62 -0.75 12.34
C THR A 362 0.57 0.20 12.23
N TRP A 363 0.39 1.29 11.48
CA TRP A 363 1.26 2.47 11.50
C TRP A 363 0.64 3.65 12.27
N ALA A 364 -0.48 3.43 12.96
CA ALA A 364 -1.05 4.37 13.90
C ALA A 364 -0.90 3.82 15.35
N PRO A 365 0.33 3.63 15.85
CA PRO A 365 0.56 3.15 17.20
C PRO A 365 0.10 4.19 18.23
N ALA A 366 -0.16 3.75 19.47
CA ALA A 366 -0.44 4.69 20.56
C ALA A 366 0.79 5.55 20.91
N ASN A 367 2.00 5.10 20.57
CA ASN A 367 3.25 5.79 20.81
C ASN A 367 4.29 5.53 19.71
N ASN A 368 4.63 6.57 18.96
CA ASN A 368 5.57 6.50 17.83
C ASN A 368 6.99 6.06 18.24
N SER A 369 7.52 6.58 19.35
CA SER A 369 8.86 6.23 19.83
C SER A 369 8.95 4.77 20.26
N GLN A 370 7.90 4.26 20.91
CA GLN A 370 7.80 2.85 21.32
C GLN A 370 7.70 1.93 20.11
N PHE A 371 6.95 2.32 19.08
CA PHE A 371 6.90 1.61 17.80
C PHE A 371 8.27 1.49 17.15
N ILE A 372 8.97 2.61 16.98
CA ILE A 372 10.30 2.65 16.36
C ILE A 372 11.28 1.76 17.15
N SER A 373 11.28 1.89 18.47
CA SER A 373 12.12 1.07 19.37
C SER A 373 11.82 -0.43 19.24
N SER A 374 10.53 -0.81 19.17
CA SER A 374 10.08 -2.20 19.04
C SER A 374 10.52 -2.84 17.72
N VAL A 375 10.35 -2.13 16.60
CA VAL A 375 10.83 -2.60 15.29
C VAL A 375 12.34 -2.75 15.30
N MET A 376 13.07 -1.72 15.73
CA MET A 376 14.53 -1.73 15.69
C MET A 376 15.15 -2.79 16.60
N THR A 377 14.65 -2.91 17.83
CA THR A 377 15.16 -3.88 18.81
C THR A 377 14.82 -5.30 18.40
N GLY A 378 13.58 -5.54 17.95
CA GLY A 378 13.16 -6.87 17.52
C GLY A 378 13.93 -7.37 16.31
N VAL A 379 14.09 -6.54 15.27
CA VAL A 379 14.83 -6.95 14.06
C VAL A 379 16.31 -7.20 14.38
N ARG A 380 16.93 -6.39 15.25
CA ARG A 380 18.31 -6.66 15.71
C ARG A 380 18.41 -7.97 16.47
N ALA A 381 17.43 -8.29 17.33
CA ALA A 381 17.40 -9.55 18.05
C ALA A 381 17.30 -10.76 17.09
N LEU A 382 16.55 -10.64 15.98
CA LEU A 382 16.54 -11.67 14.94
C LEU A 382 17.89 -11.83 14.23
N THR A 383 18.56 -10.71 13.93
CA THR A 383 19.92 -10.72 13.36
C THR A 383 20.91 -11.38 14.32
N ASP A 384 20.87 -11.04 15.61
CA ASP A 384 21.72 -11.62 16.65
C ASP A 384 21.44 -13.12 16.86
N ALA A 385 20.22 -13.57 16.57
CA ALA A 385 19.82 -14.97 16.57
C ALA A 385 20.20 -15.73 15.28
N ASN A 386 20.94 -15.11 14.34
CA ASN A 386 21.34 -15.70 13.05
C ASN A 386 20.16 -16.18 12.18
N MET A 387 19.09 -15.39 12.15
CA MET A 387 17.98 -15.54 11.21
C MET A 387 18.47 -15.77 9.77
N GLN A 388 17.89 -16.76 9.09
CA GLN A 388 18.16 -17.05 7.67
C GLN A 388 17.09 -16.53 6.73
N ASN A 389 15.85 -16.41 7.22
CA ASN A 389 14.70 -15.93 6.44
C ASN A 389 13.86 -14.97 7.28
N LEU A 390 13.24 -13.98 6.63
CA LEU A 390 12.37 -13.00 7.28
C LEU A 390 10.98 -12.99 6.62
N ILE A 391 9.95 -13.16 7.42
CA ILE A 391 8.56 -12.87 7.06
C ILE A 391 8.21 -11.49 7.62
N ILE A 392 7.77 -10.57 6.77
CA ILE A 392 7.20 -9.30 7.17
C ILE A 392 5.68 -9.44 7.09
N ASP A 393 5.01 -9.68 8.22
CA ASP A 393 3.55 -9.87 8.29
C ASP A 393 2.82 -8.52 8.41
N LEU A 394 2.02 -8.24 7.39
CA LEU A 394 1.23 -7.03 7.18
C LEU A 394 -0.27 -7.32 7.09
N ARG A 395 -0.69 -8.55 7.43
CA ARG A 395 -2.12 -8.88 7.53
C ARG A 395 -2.80 -7.96 8.54
N LEU A 396 -4.06 -7.64 8.30
CA LEU A 396 -4.90 -6.78 9.12
C LEU A 396 -4.43 -5.32 9.25
N ASN A 397 -3.37 -4.94 8.55
CA ASN A 397 -2.76 -3.64 8.75
C ASN A 397 -3.42 -2.57 7.86
N GLY A 398 -4.11 -1.65 8.52
CA GLY A 398 -4.83 -0.59 7.86
C GLY A 398 -4.04 0.63 7.41
N GLY A 399 -2.76 0.71 7.78
CA GLY A 399 -1.94 1.91 7.62
C GLY A 399 -1.91 2.77 8.88
N GLY A 400 -1.80 4.09 8.70
CA GLY A 400 -1.56 5.04 9.78
C GLY A 400 -0.58 6.13 9.33
N ASP A 401 0.32 6.56 10.20
CA ASP A 401 1.33 7.58 9.89
C ASP A 401 2.28 7.09 8.78
N ILE A 402 2.27 7.81 7.66
CA ILE A 402 3.04 7.47 6.46
C ILE A 402 4.54 7.67 6.66
N CYS A 403 4.94 8.62 7.49
CA CYS A 403 6.33 8.89 7.78
C CYS A 403 6.96 7.77 8.62
N LEU A 404 6.19 7.13 9.52
CA LEU A 404 6.62 5.90 10.18
C LEU A 404 6.83 4.74 9.20
N ALA A 405 5.99 4.62 8.17
CA ALA A 405 6.13 3.61 7.12
C ALA A 405 7.40 3.84 6.27
N TYR A 406 7.64 5.08 5.85
CA TYR A 406 8.89 5.41 5.15
C TYR A 406 10.13 5.21 6.02
N GLY A 407 10.05 5.55 7.31
CA GLY A 407 11.14 5.33 8.27
C GLY A 407 11.48 3.85 8.43
N ALA A 408 10.45 2.99 8.59
CA ALA A 408 10.62 1.54 8.65
C ALA A 408 11.22 0.98 7.35
N LEU A 409 10.77 1.46 6.18
CA LEU A 409 11.31 1.06 4.89
C LEU A 409 12.80 1.40 4.79
N ARG A 410 13.17 2.64 5.12
CA ARG A 410 14.56 3.11 5.10
C ARG A 410 15.44 2.33 6.09
N PHE A 411 14.90 1.95 7.24
CA PHE A 411 15.63 1.13 8.22
C PHE A 411 15.93 -0.27 7.69
N LEU A 412 14.94 -0.94 7.09
CA LEU A 412 15.05 -2.31 6.58
C LEU A 412 15.80 -2.38 5.24
N PHE A 413 15.57 -1.42 4.34
CA PHE A 413 16.07 -1.39 2.96
C PHE A 413 16.60 0.01 2.58
N PRO A 414 17.74 0.45 3.15
CA PRO A 414 18.24 1.82 2.96
C PRO A 414 18.70 2.15 1.54
N ASP A 415 18.84 1.15 0.66
CA ASP A 415 19.20 1.31 -0.74
C ASP A 415 17.99 1.47 -1.68
N VAL A 416 16.77 1.38 -1.14
CA VAL A 416 15.53 1.63 -1.89
C VAL A 416 15.32 3.13 -2.09
N THR A 417 15.27 3.55 -3.36
CA THR A 417 15.11 4.94 -3.76
C THR A 417 14.13 5.05 -4.94
N PRO A 418 13.33 6.13 -5.05
CA PRO A 418 13.17 7.21 -4.07
C PRO A 418 12.47 6.71 -2.79
N THR A 419 12.86 7.17 -1.60
CA THR A 419 12.25 6.70 -0.34
C THR A 419 10.84 7.25 -0.11
N ILE A 420 10.61 8.53 -0.44
CA ILE A 420 9.31 9.21 -0.30
C ILE A 420 8.55 9.15 -1.63
N GLY A 421 7.26 8.88 -1.54
CA GLY A 421 6.35 8.89 -2.69
C GLY A 421 6.06 10.29 -3.20
N ARG A 422 5.66 10.35 -4.47
CA ARG A 422 5.18 11.59 -5.10
C ARG A 422 3.67 11.61 -4.96
N TYR A 423 3.12 12.75 -4.53
CA TYR A 423 1.69 12.95 -4.37
C TYR A 423 1.21 14.14 -5.18
N ASP A 424 -0.10 14.23 -5.41
CA ASP A 424 -0.77 15.45 -5.81
C ASP A 424 -2.22 15.49 -5.28
N MET A 425 -2.86 16.64 -5.49
CA MET A 425 -4.23 16.94 -5.05
C MET A 425 -5.07 17.42 -6.21
N LYS A 426 -6.35 17.05 -6.25
CA LYS A 426 -7.28 17.47 -7.30
C LYS A 426 -7.62 18.96 -7.16
N HIS A 427 -7.60 19.72 -8.26
CA HIS A 427 -8.15 21.08 -8.25
C HIS A 427 -9.67 21.06 -8.13
N SER A 428 -10.19 21.94 -7.29
CA SER A 428 -11.63 22.19 -7.13
C SER A 428 -11.87 23.65 -6.72
N PRO A 429 -13.08 24.19 -6.87
CA PRO A 429 -13.39 25.56 -6.43
C PRO A 429 -13.02 25.83 -4.96
N LEU A 430 -13.29 24.87 -4.06
CA LEU A 430 -12.96 25.00 -2.64
C LEU A 430 -11.44 24.92 -2.41
N TRP A 431 -10.76 23.92 -2.98
CA TRP A 431 -9.32 23.74 -2.79
C TRP A 431 -8.48 24.86 -3.39
N ASN A 432 -8.90 25.43 -4.53
CA ASN A 432 -8.27 26.62 -5.11
C ASN A 432 -8.35 27.81 -4.14
N ALA A 433 -9.54 28.08 -3.60
CA ALA A 433 -9.75 29.19 -2.66
C ALA A 433 -8.93 29.01 -1.37
N LEU A 434 -8.80 27.79 -0.85
CA LEU A 434 -7.96 27.51 0.31
C LEU A 434 -6.47 27.65 0.01
N ALA A 435 -6.00 27.18 -1.14
CA ALA A 435 -4.59 27.31 -1.54
C ALA A 435 -4.18 28.79 -1.68
N GLU A 436 -5.03 29.61 -2.31
CA GLU A 436 -4.84 31.07 -2.42
C GLU A 436 -4.81 31.73 -1.03
N ALA A 437 -5.77 31.40 -0.17
CA ALA A 437 -5.84 31.93 1.19
C ALA A 437 -4.65 31.51 2.06
N GLY A 438 -4.17 30.27 1.92
CA GLY A 438 -3.00 29.76 2.64
C GLY A 438 -1.71 30.44 2.20
N ALA A 439 -1.55 30.73 0.90
CA ALA A 439 -0.44 31.54 0.41
C ALA A 439 -0.49 32.98 0.94
N GLN A 440 -1.67 33.61 0.95
CA GLN A 440 -1.86 34.95 1.52
C GLN A 440 -1.55 34.99 3.02
N GLN A 441 -1.99 33.98 3.77
CA GLN A 441 -1.70 33.86 5.20
C GLN A 441 -0.19 33.75 5.45
N MET A 442 0.50 32.94 4.66
CA MET A 442 1.96 32.78 4.78
C MET A 442 2.71 34.09 4.48
N GLN A 443 2.28 34.85 3.46
CA GLN A 443 2.88 36.14 3.11
C GLN A 443 2.66 37.22 4.18
N THR A 444 1.57 37.15 4.94
CA THR A 444 1.20 38.16 5.94
C THR A 444 1.62 37.79 7.37
N SER A 445 2.03 36.54 7.60
CA SER A 445 2.47 36.04 8.90
C SER A 445 3.87 36.54 9.25
N ALA A 446 4.14 36.73 10.55
CA ALA A 446 5.48 37.12 11.00
C ALA A 446 6.52 36.02 10.64
N PRO A 447 7.76 36.37 10.24
CA PRO A 447 8.79 35.38 9.94
C PRO A 447 8.97 34.36 11.06
N GLY A 448 8.93 33.06 10.74
CA GLY A 448 9.09 31.95 11.69
C GLY A 448 7.86 31.61 12.55
N SER A 449 6.72 32.28 12.35
CA SER A 449 5.48 31.96 13.08
C SER A 449 4.75 30.72 12.55
N ILE A 450 5.00 30.34 11.29
CA ILE A 450 4.50 29.11 10.70
C ILE A 450 5.61 28.04 10.82
N PRO A 451 5.33 26.90 11.44
CA PRO A 451 6.33 25.86 11.66
C PRO A 451 6.53 25.02 10.38
N CYS A 452 7.05 25.62 9.31
CA CYS A 452 7.25 24.97 8.01
C CYS A 452 8.13 23.71 8.09
N GLY A 453 7.96 22.79 7.13
CA GLY A 453 8.80 21.58 7.01
C GLY A 453 8.50 20.47 8.02
N ILE A 454 7.35 20.53 8.69
CA ILE A 454 6.80 19.45 9.52
C ILE A 454 5.46 18.97 8.96
N ASP A 455 4.82 18.06 9.68
CA ASP A 455 3.50 17.50 9.40
C ASP A 455 2.46 18.57 8.91
N PRO A 456 1.88 18.38 7.71
CA PRO A 456 0.82 19.21 7.16
C PRO A 456 -0.42 19.37 8.06
N GLU A 457 -0.73 18.43 8.95
CA GLU A 457 -1.79 18.59 9.95
C GLU A 457 -1.52 19.77 10.89
N VAL A 458 -0.25 20.01 11.21
CA VAL A 458 0.19 21.12 12.07
C VAL A 458 0.31 22.41 11.27
N VAL A 459 1.01 22.37 10.13
CA VAL A 459 1.26 23.55 9.28
C VAL A 459 -0.05 24.07 8.65
N GLY A 460 -0.93 23.14 8.29
CA GLY A 460 -2.13 23.37 7.48
C GLY A 460 -1.89 22.96 6.03
N TYR A 461 -2.76 22.08 5.55
CA TYR A 461 -2.70 21.45 4.23
C TYR A 461 -2.65 22.40 3.04
N PHE A 462 -3.20 23.61 3.18
CA PHE A 462 -3.24 24.58 2.08
C PHE A 462 -2.20 25.69 2.24
N THR A 463 -1.30 25.56 3.23
CA THR A 463 -0.14 26.44 3.41
C THR A 463 1.01 25.93 2.55
N PRO A 464 1.61 26.73 1.66
CA PRO A 464 2.66 26.26 0.75
C PRO A 464 3.80 25.46 1.39
N CYS A 465 4.33 25.95 2.51
CA CYS A 465 5.48 25.33 3.15
C CYS A 465 5.17 24.05 3.95
N ALA A 466 3.92 23.58 3.92
CA ALA A 466 3.56 22.22 4.34
C ALA A 466 4.09 21.17 3.35
N TRP A 467 4.27 21.58 2.09
CA TRP A 467 4.69 20.71 1.01
C TRP A 467 6.10 21.04 0.57
N SER A 468 6.77 20.03 0.03
CA SER A 468 8.08 20.20 -0.60
C SER A 468 8.07 19.76 -2.05
N ALA A 469 8.88 20.43 -2.88
CA ALA A 469 9.06 20.02 -4.25
C ALA A 469 9.78 18.65 -4.32
N PRO A 470 9.52 17.81 -5.33
CA PRO A 470 10.23 16.56 -5.51
C PRO A 470 11.73 16.82 -5.70
N GLY A 471 12.52 16.43 -4.70
CA GLY A 471 13.98 16.45 -4.77
C GLY A 471 14.53 15.18 -5.44
N GLY A 472 15.74 15.28 -6.01
CA GLY A 472 16.53 14.09 -6.35
C GLY A 472 16.88 13.23 -5.12
N VAL A 473 17.40 12.03 -5.33
CA VAL A 473 17.84 11.16 -4.23
C VAL A 473 18.93 11.86 -3.42
N GLY A 474 18.67 12.13 -2.14
CA GLY A 474 19.65 12.72 -1.22
C GLY A 474 19.72 14.25 -1.18
N VAL A 475 18.78 14.98 -1.80
CA VAL A 475 18.60 16.42 -1.53
C VAL A 475 17.57 16.65 -0.42
N GLU A 476 17.85 17.65 0.40
CA GLU A 476 16.92 18.22 1.38
C GLU A 476 15.65 18.67 0.64
N PHE A 477 14.49 18.20 1.09
CA PHE A 477 13.20 18.57 0.52
C PHE A 477 12.97 20.06 0.77
N LEU A 478 13.06 20.87 -0.29
CA LEU A 478 12.86 22.31 -0.20
C LEU A 478 11.36 22.60 -0.13
N PRO A 479 10.86 23.20 0.97
CA PRO A 479 9.46 23.56 1.09
C PRO A 479 9.08 24.63 0.06
N PHE A 480 7.83 24.62 -0.41
CA PHE A 480 7.34 25.69 -1.29
C PHE A 480 7.20 27.01 -0.53
N SER A 481 7.53 28.12 -1.21
CA SER A 481 7.48 29.48 -0.66
C SER A 481 6.29 30.31 -1.14
N ASP A 482 5.46 29.76 -2.02
CA ASP A 482 4.29 30.40 -2.62
C ASP A 482 3.30 29.35 -3.13
N ASP A 483 2.21 29.78 -3.75
CA ASP A 483 1.15 28.90 -4.24
C ASP A 483 1.55 28.01 -5.44
N SER A 484 2.80 28.02 -5.91
CA SER A 484 3.27 27.16 -7.01
C SER A 484 3.15 25.65 -6.75
N TRP A 485 3.00 25.24 -5.49
CA TRP A 485 2.68 23.86 -5.13
C TRP A 485 1.31 23.42 -5.67
N PHE A 486 0.35 24.35 -5.79
CA PHE A 486 -1.01 24.07 -6.22
C PHE A 486 -1.34 24.76 -7.55
N ASN A 487 -1.03 26.04 -7.72
CA ASN A 487 -1.36 26.84 -8.90
C ASN A 487 -0.10 27.19 -9.72
N PRO A 488 -0.06 27.02 -11.06
CA PRO A 488 -1.16 26.59 -11.93
C PRO A 488 -1.43 25.08 -11.92
N GLY A 489 -0.58 24.28 -11.26
CA GLY A 489 -0.70 22.84 -11.19
C GLY A 489 -0.36 22.13 -12.50
N GLU A 490 -0.72 20.85 -12.59
CA GLU A 490 -0.52 19.96 -13.73
C GLU A 490 -1.87 19.45 -14.28
N THR A 491 -1.88 18.95 -15.51
CA THR A 491 -3.09 18.35 -16.10
C THR A 491 -2.81 16.97 -16.67
N TYR A 492 -3.75 16.04 -16.43
CA TYR A 492 -3.65 14.66 -16.90
C TYR A 492 -4.97 14.21 -17.55
N PRO A 493 -4.90 13.31 -18.55
CA PRO A 493 -6.10 12.59 -18.99
C PRO A 493 -6.50 11.55 -17.93
N ARG A 494 -7.73 11.66 -17.39
CA ARG A 494 -8.24 10.78 -16.32
C ARG A 494 -9.70 10.42 -16.59
N GLY A 495 -10.04 9.13 -16.59
CA GLY A 495 -11.42 8.64 -16.71
C GLY A 495 -12.26 9.27 -17.83
N GLY A 496 -11.65 9.46 -19.01
CA GLY A 496 -12.31 10.07 -20.17
C GLY A 496 -12.34 11.61 -20.19
N VAL A 497 -11.84 12.28 -19.13
CA VAL A 497 -11.62 13.73 -19.10
C VAL A 497 -10.21 14.03 -19.61
N ALA A 498 -10.09 14.86 -20.65
CA ALA A 498 -8.80 15.13 -21.31
C ALA A 498 -7.82 15.94 -20.45
N ASN A 499 -8.34 16.91 -19.69
CA ASN A 499 -7.55 17.89 -18.93
C ASN A 499 -8.01 17.94 -17.46
N SER A 500 -7.88 16.84 -16.74
CA SER A 500 -8.12 16.83 -15.30
C SER A 500 -6.98 17.56 -14.60
N ALA A 501 -7.28 18.68 -13.94
CA ALA A 501 -6.30 19.50 -13.24
C ALA A 501 -5.99 18.97 -11.83
N TYR A 502 -4.71 18.93 -11.48
CA TYR A 502 -4.13 18.55 -10.19
C TYR A 502 -3.05 19.55 -9.77
N SER A 503 -2.65 19.54 -8.50
CA SER A 503 -1.53 20.33 -8.00
C SER A 503 -0.23 19.96 -8.72
N SER A 504 0.82 20.75 -8.51
CA SER A 504 2.18 20.27 -8.77
C SER A 504 2.44 19.00 -7.94
N LEU A 505 3.41 18.18 -8.36
CA LEU A 505 3.81 17.06 -7.52
C LEU A 505 4.40 17.57 -6.21
N ILE A 506 3.97 16.97 -5.11
CA ILE A 506 4.36 17.33 -3.75
C ILE A 506 4.91 16.11 -2.99
N HIS A 507 5.81 16.37 -2.07
CA HIS A 507 6.34 15.41 -1.11
C HIS A 507 5.97 15.83 0.31
N GLU A 508 5.82 14.83 1.18
CA GLU A 508 5.54 15.00 2.59
C GLU A 508 6.81 15.21 3.42
N GLY A 509 6.73 16.09 4.42
CA GLY A 509 7.84 16.42 5.32
C GLY A 509 8.11 15.35 6.37
N CYS A 510 8.68 14.20 6.00
CA CYS A 510 8.95 13.09 6.92
C CYS A 510 10.31 13.16 7.64
N GLN A 511 11.03 14.28 7.58
CA GLN A 511 12.41 14.38 8.10
C GLN A 511 12.49 14.09 9.59
N THR A 512 11.56 14.63 10.39
CA THR A 512 11.49 14.41 11.83
C THR A 512 11.27 12.94 12.17
N ALA A 513 10.47 12.22 11.38
CA ALA A 513 10.30 10.78 11.54
C ALA A 513 11.63 10.05 11.29
N TYR A 514 12.37 10.42 10.25
CA TYR A 514 13.66 9.79 9.92
C TYR A 514 14.73 9.99 10.99
N ASP A 515 14.78 11.15 11.62
CA ASP A 515 15.75 11.45 12.67
C ASP A 515 15.57 10.55 13.91
N MET A 516 14.38 9.97 14.10
CA MET A 516 14.11 9.00 15.16
C MET A 516 14.64 7.58 14.86
N TRP A 517 14.90 7.24 13.60
CA TRP A 517 15.41 5.92 13.22
C TRP A 517 16.94 5.92 13.19
N ILE A 518 17.57 4.94 13.86
CA ILE A 518 19.02 4.76 13.75
C ILE A 518 19.34 3.99 12.45
N PRO A 519 20.08 4.56 11.49
CA PRO A 519 20.47 3.84 10.28
C PRO A 519 21.34 2.63 10.64
N ALA A 520 20.95 1.43 10.20
CA ALA A 520 21.67 0.20 10.57
C ALA A 520 21.74 -0.87 9.47
N ASN A 521 20.84 -0.84 8.46
CA ASN A 521 20.69 -1.90 7.45
C ASN A 521 20.77 -3.31 8.07
N PRO A 522 19.86 -3.66 9.00
CA PRO A 522 19.97 -4.90 9.76
C PRO A 522 19.81 -6.15 8.88
N LEU A 523 19.23 -5.99 7.68
CA LEU A 523 18.96 -7.07 6.74
C LEU A 523 20.06 -7.25 5.68
N LYS A 524 21.23 -6.61 5.82
CA LYS A 524 22.33 -6.67 4.82
C LYS A 524 22.81 -8.08 4.46
N SER A 525 22.57 -9.08 5.33
CA SER A 525 22.92 -10.48 5.10
C SER A 525 21.84 -11.27 4.37
N LEU A 526 20.65 -10.71 4.23
CA LEU A 526 19.51 -11.31 3.53
C LEU A 526 19.43 -10.75 2.12
N THR A 527 18.98 -11.58 1.19
CA THR A 527 18.62 -11.17 -0.17
C THR A 527 17.11 -11.30 -0.36
N ALA A 528 16.59 -10.90 -1.52
CA ALA A 528 15.16 -11.05 -1.80
C ALA A 528 14.69 -12.52 -1.80
N ASP A 529 15.60 -13.50 -1.95
CA ASP A 529 15.29 -14.92 -1.78
C ASP A 529 14.85 -15.25 -0.34
N ASN A 530 15.32 -14.47 0.63
CA ASN A 530 15.19 -14.72 2.05
C ASN A 530 14.12 -13.87 2.72
N ILE A 531 13.38 -13.04 1.97
CA ILE A 531 12.39 -12.13 2.57
C ILE A 531 11.04 -12.27 1.86
N ILE A 532 9.99 -12.53 2.63
CA ILE A 532 8.60 -12.55 2.15
C ILE A 532 7.81 -11.45 2.86
N ALA A 533 7.20 -10.54 2.09
CA ALA A 533 6.12 -9.69 2.59
C ALA A 533 4.79 -10.44 2.50
N PHE A 534 4.13 -10.59 3.63
CA PHE A 534 2.94 -11.41 3.81
C PHE A 534 1.73 -10.54 4.14
N SER A 535 0.65 -10.67 3.37
CA SER A 535 -0.59 -9.92 3.57
C SER A 535 -1.84 -10.80 3.40
N ASP A 536 -3.01 -10.21 3.58
CA ASP A 536 -4.34 -10.78 3.37
C ASP A 536 -5.12 -9.96 2.32
N SER A 537 -4.36 -9.20 1.54
CA SER A 537 -4.79 -8.23 0.53
C SER A 537 -5.44 -6.97 1.10
N LEU A 538 -5.75 -6.88 2.40
CA LEU A 538 -6.40 -5.70 3.02
C LEU A 538 -5.45 -4.51 3.18
N CYS A 539 -4.15 -4.78 3.28
CA CYS A 539 -3.10 -3.81 3.59
C CYS A 539 -3.37 -2.46 2.90
N GLY A 540 -3.61 -1.43 3.72
CA GLY A 540 -4.22 -0.17 3.30
C GLY A 540 -3.35 1.05 3.61
N SER A 541 -3.59 2.17 2.93
CA SER A 541 -2.93 3.46 3.21
C SER A 541 -1.40 3.31 3.36
N SER A 542 -0.80 3.72 4.47
CA SER A 542 0.65 3.59 4.74
C SER A 542 1.18 2.16 4.68
N CYS A 543 0.38 1.15 5.03
CA CYS A 543 0.75 -0.25 4.82
C CYS A 543 0.87 -0.57 3.33
N ALA A 544 -0.12 -0.13 2.55
CA ALA A 544 -0.15 -0.33 1.12
C ALA A 544 1.06 0.35 0.47
N VAL A 545 1.39 1.58 0.87
CA VAL A 545 2.60 2.26 0.40
C VAL A 545 3.87 1.46 0.74
N PHE A 546 4.03 1.04 1.99
CA PHE A 546 5.19 0.26 2.44
C PHE A 546 5.36 -1.06 1.66
N SER A 547 4.29 -1.84 1.55
CA SER A 547 4.29 -3.14 0.86
C SER A 547 4.53 -3.01 -0.64
N ARG A 548 3.85 -2.08 -1.31
CA ARG A 548 3.99 -1.82 -2.75
C ARG A 548 5.39 -1.31 -3.08
N HIS A 549 5.99 -0.51 -2.21
CA HIS A 549 7.35 -0.02 -2.39
C HIS A 549 8.37 -1.18 -2.35
N MET A 550 8.27 -2.08 -1.35
CA MET A 550 9.13 -3.26 -1.29
C MET A 550 8.96 -4.18 -2.50
N GLN A 551 7.71 -4.36 -2.96
CA GLN A 551 7.36 -5.16 -4.15
C GLN A 551 7.96 -4.55 -5.42
N GLN A 552 7.74 -3.26 -5.66
CA GLN A 552 8.21 -2.54 -6.85
C GLN A 552 9.75 -2.43 -6.88
N ALA A 553 10.38 -2.33 -5.71
CA ALA A 553 11.83 -2.34 -5.56
C ALA A 553 12.44 -3.76 -5.63
N ARG A 554 11.61 -4.81 -5.77
CA ARG A 554 12.04 -6.22 -5.87
C ARG A 554 12.93 -6.65 -4.70
N LYS A 555 12.64 -6.14 -3.50
CA LYS A 555 13.39 -6.48 -2.27
C LYS A 555 12.83 -7.69 -1.54
N VAL A 556 11.59 -8.05 -1.81
CA VAL A 556 10.86 -9.12 -1.13
C VAL A 556 10.05 -9.91 -2.14
N LYS A 557 9.88 -11.21 -1.88
CA LYS A 557 8.78 -11.97 -2.48
C LYS A 557 7.48 -11.54 -1.81
N THR A 558 6.38 -11.62 -2.53
CA THR A 558 5.06 -11.19 -2.05
C THR A 558 4.11 -12.37 -1.94
N LEU A 559 3.38 -12.44 -0.83
CA LEU A 559 2.45 -13.53 -0.56
C LEU A 559 1.16 -12.99 0.04
N THR A 560 0.01 -13.48 -0.43
CA THR A 560 -1.29 -13.27 0.23
C THR A 560 -1.90 -14.56 0.76
N VAL A 561 -2.81 -14.44 1.74
CA VAL A 561 -3.65 -15.55 2.22
C VAL A 561 -5.13 -15.31 1.91
N GLY A 562 -5.85 -16.39 1.60
CA GLY A 562 -7.28 -16.38 1.30
C GLY A 562 -7.59 -15.97 -0.13
N GLY A 563 -8.71 -15.28 -0.31
CA GLY A 563 -9.22 -14.84 -1.61
C GLY A 563 -9.95 -15.94 -2.38
N LEU A 564 -10.25 -15.65 -3.65
CA LEU A 564 -10.88 -16.60 -4.56
C LEU A 564 -9.81 -17.40 -5.29
N GLN A 565 -10.01 -18.72 -5.37
CA GLN A 565 -9.10 -19.62 -6.04
C GLN A 565 -9.00 -19.30 -7.53
N GLY A 566 -7.77 -19.22 -8.05
CA GLY A 566 -7.50 -18.87 -9.45
C GLY A 566 -7.67 -17.39 -9.80
N VAL A 567 -8.10 -16.55 -8.85
CA VAL A 567 -8.17 -15.10 -9.01
C VAL A 567 -6.95 -14.48 -8.33
N LYS A 568 -6.13 -13.77 -9.09
CA LYS A 568 -4.94 -13.10 -8.55
C LYS A 568 -5.35 -11.97 -7.60
N SER A 569 -4.63 -11.83 -6.49
CA SER A 569 -4.75 -10.70 -5.57
C SER A 569 -3.49 -9.83 -5.56
N GLY A 570 -3.66 -8.56 -5.24
CA GLY A 570 -2.58 -7.64 -4.91
C GLY A 570 -2.14 -7.82 -3.45
N ILE A 571 -0.93 -7.33 -3.13
CA ILE A 571 -0.45 -7.31 -1.73
C ILE A 571 -1.17 -6.27 -0.88
N ALA A 572 -1.91 -5.35 -1.50
CA ALA A 572 -2.54 -4.19 -0.87
C ALA A 572 -3.82 -3.77 -1.61
N SER A 573 -4.71 -3.05 -0.90
CA SER A 573 -6.05 -2.70 -1.39
C SER A 573 -6.22 -1.26 -1.89
N PHE A 574 -5.58 -0.29 -1.24
CA PHE A 574 -5.74 1.14 -1.55
C PHE A 574 -4.45 1.92 -1.21
N PRO A 575 -3.39 1.76 -2.04
CA PRO A 575 -2.14 2.52 -1.91
C PRO A 575 -2.31 3.94 -2.45
N GLY A 576 -2.57 4.88 -1.54
CA GLY A 576 -2.87 6.27 -1.86
C GLY A 576 -3.89 6.83 -0.87
N GLY A 577 -4.45 8.01 -1.16
CA GLY A 577 -5.64 8.49 -0.50
C GLY A 577 -5.47 8.74 0.99
N GLU A 578 -4.64 9.71 1.35
CA GLU A 578 -4.78 10.29 2.67
C GLU A 578 -6.24 10.73 2.88
N VAL A 579 -6.74 10.41 4.06
CA VAL A 579 -8.17 10.33 4.32
C VAL A 579 -8.59 11.55 5.09
N GLU A 580 -9.55 12.28 4.54
CA GLU A 580 -10.20 13.38 5.25
C GLU A 580 -11.72 13.19 5.28
N ASP A 581 -12.35 13.80 6.27
CA ASP A 581 -13.80 13.78 6.44
C ASP A 581 -14.40 15.17 6.13
N LEU A 582 -15.70 15.28 5.83
CA LEU A 582 -16.32 16.57 5.53
C LEU A 582 -16.06 17.67 6.60
N PRO A 583 -16.04 17.36 7.92
CA PRO A 583 -15.69 18.35 8.94
C PRO A 583 -14.29 18.95 8.78
N PHE A 584 -13.33 18.22 8.19
CA PHE A 584 -12.00 18.77 7.86
C PHE A 584 -12.09 19.90 6.84
N ALA A 585 -12.89 19.75 5.78
CA ALA A 585 -13.06 20.81 4.79
C ALA A 585 -13.66 22.10 5.40
N ILE A 586 -14.61 21.93 6.34
CA ILE A 586 -15.21 23.04 7.09
C ILE A 586 -14.18 23.69 8.01
N SER A 587 -13.37 22.89 8.72
CA SER A 587 -12.33 23.40 9.62
C SER A 587 -11.21 24.12 8.88
N MET A 588 -10.82 23.63 7.70
CA MET A 588 -9.85 24.32 6.84
C MET A 588 -10.41 25.63 6.29
N ALA A 589 -11.67 25.66 5.83
CA ALA A 589 -12.32 26.91 5.44
C ALA A 589 -12.32 27.94 6.57
N ALA A 590 -12.61 27.52 7.80
CA ALA A 590 -12.52 28.39 8.97
C ALA A 590 -11.07 28.84 9.27
N LYS A 591 -10.09 27.92 9.22
CA LYS A 591 -8.65 28.21 9.45
C LYS A 591 -8.11 29.28 8.49
N TYR A 592 -8.48 29.19 7.21
CA TYR A 592 -8.01 30.08 6.15
C TYR A 592 -8.95 31.27 5.87
N GLY A 593 -10.05 31.42 6.63
CA GLY A 593 -10.98 32.54 6.48
C GLY A 593 -11.84 32.51 5.20
N VAL A 594 -11.98 31.35 4.56
CA VAL A 594 -12.85 31.16 3.39
C VAL A 594 -14.30 30.99 3.87
N THR A 595 -15.15 31.97 3.55
CA THR A 595 -16.52 32.06 4.09
C THR A 595 -17.62 32.02 3.03
N ASP A 596 -17.27 31.86 1.75
CA ASP A 596 -18.24 31.81 0.65
C ASP A 596 -19.15 30.56 0.77
N PRO A 597 -20.47 30.74 1.03
CA PRO A 597 -21.39 29.62 1.22
C PRO A 597 -21.66 28.83 -0.07
N SER A 598 -21.24 29.34 -1.24
CA SER A 598 -21.28 28.60 -2.50
C SER A 598 -20.16 27.56 -2.61
N LEU A 599 -19.04 27.77 -1.89
CA LEU A 599 -17.88 26.87 -1.88
C LEU A 599 -17.88 25.93 -0.67
N VAL A 600 -18.18 26.47 0.51
CA VAL A 600 -18.04 25.73 1.78
C VAL A 600 -19.25 24.81 2.00
N PRO A 601 -19.05 23.50 2.21
CA PRO A 601 -20.14 22.58 2.51
C PRO A 601 -20.72 22.83 3.92
N ALA A 602 -22.00 22.54 4.11
CA ALA A 602 -22.61 22.52 5.43
C ALA A 602 -22.34 21.17 6.13
N ALA A 603 -22.32 21.17 7.47
CA ALA A 603 -22.22 19.94 8.24
C ALA A 603 -23.38 18.98 7.93
N LEU A 604 -23.09 17.67 7.88
CA LEU A 604 -24.11 16.65 7.69
C LEU A 604 -24.87 16.40 9.00
N PRO A 605 -26.17 16.04 8.92
CA PRO A 605 -26.99 15.82 10.10
C PRO A 605 -26.58 14.57 10.89
N GLY A 606 -26.84 14.60 12.20
CA GLY A 606 -26.59 13.49 13.10
C GLY A 606 -25.11 13.11 13.17
N ASN A 607 -24.83 11.82 13.09
CA ASN A 607 -23.49 11.25 13.01
C ASN A 607 -23.18 10.67 11.62
N THR A 608 -23.75 11.27 10.57
CA THR A 608 -23.42 10.95 9.18
C THR A 608 -21.92 11.19 8.97
N ILE A 609 -21.25 10.25 8.31
CA ILE A 609 -19.84 10.40 7.94
C ILE A 609 -19.76 10.43 6.41
N PHE A 610 -19.22 11.53 5.88
CA PHE A 610 -18.70 11.54 4.51
C PHE A 610 -17.18 11.68 4.57
N ARG A 611 -16.52 10.68 4.01
CA ARG A 611 -15.07 10.52 3.98
C ARG A 611 -14.61 10.49 2.54
N TYR A 612 -13.45 11.05 2.25
CA TYR A 612 -12.87 11.10 0.91
C TYR A 612 -11.34 11.07 0.93
N ALA A 613 -10.76 10.51 -0.12
CA ALA A 613 -9.33 10.61 -0.39
C ALA A 613 -8.99 12.03 -0.89
N ILE A 614 -8.10 12.73 -0.19
CA ILE A 614 -7.68 14.10 -0.53
C ILE A 614 -6.45 14.15 -1.45
N ARG A 615 -5.52 13.18 -1.34
CA ARG A 615 -4.30 13.08 -2.17
C ARG A 615 -4.15 11.72 -2.82
N GLU A 616 -3.59 11.66 -4.03
CA GLU A 616 -3.16 10.42 -4.67
C GLU A 616 -1.63 10.26 -4.59
N ILE A 617 -1.13 9.03 -4.73
CA ILE A 617 0.31 8.72 -4.74
C ILE A 617 0.66 8.00 -6.04
N TYR A 618 1.86 8.23 -6.56
CA TYR A 618 2.37 7.59 -7.78
C TYR A 618 3.28 6.39 -7.50
N PRO A 619 3.37 5.42 -8.44
CA PRO A 619 4.29 4.30 -8.33
C PRO A 619 5.75 4.74 -8.23
N PHE A 620 6.54 4.00 -7.44
CA PHE A 620 7.94 4.29 -7.11
C PHE A 620 8.90 3.97 -8.25
N ASN A 621 8.53 3.03 -9.12
CA ASN A 621 9.35 2.53 -10.24
C ASN A 621 8.91 3.04 -11.61
N SER A 622 7.87 3.89 -11.70
CA SER A 622 7.30 4.32 -12.97
C SER A 622 7.93 5.62 -13.50
N ALA A 623 8.39 5.58 -14.76
CA ALA A 623 8.80 6.76 -15.52
C ALA A 623 7.59 7.61 -15.97
N SER A 624 6.36 7.08 -15.88
CA SER A 624 5.12 7.75 -16.25
C SER A 624 4.30 8.08 -15.00
N GLN A 625 4.08 9.37 -14.76
CA GLN A 625 3.20 9.91 -13.71
C GLN A 625 1.72 9.90 -14.15
N ALA A 626 1.37 9.07 -15.13
CA ALA A 626 0.04 9.10 -15.72
C ALA A 626 -0.97 8.15 -15.05
N VAL A 627 -0.57 7.29 -14.11
CA VAL A 627 -1.51 6.41 -13.40
C VAL A 627 -1.17 6.39 -11.91
N PRO A 628 -2.09 6.76 -11.02
CA PRO A 628 -1.88 6.70 -9.58
C PRO A 628 -1.73 5.25 -9.12
N LEU A 629 -0.94 5.02 -8.07
CA LEU A 629 -0.61 3.70 -7.54
C LEU A 629 -1.85 2.90 -7.16
N GLU A 630 -2.93 3.57 -6.74
CA GLU A 630 -4.21 2.96 -6.40
C GLU A 630 -4.91 2.28 -7.60
N PHE A 631 -4.50 2.61 -8.82
CA PHE A 631 -4.97 2.02 -10.07
C PHE A 631 -3.91 1.18 -10.78
N VAL A 632 -2.84 0.82 -10.09
CA VAL A 632 -1.81 -0.10 -10.59
C VAL A 632 -1.96 -1.43 -9.87
N PHE A 633 -2.41 -2.45 -10.60
CA PHE A 633 -2.48 -3.82 -10.11
C PHE A 633 -1.17 -4.57 -10.38
N ASP A 634 -0.36 -4.83 -9.35
CA ASP A 634 0.67 -5.88 -9.44
C ASP A 634 0.30 -7.06 -8.54
N PRO A 635 0.09 -8.24 -9.11
CA PRO A 635 -0.29 -9.42 -8.35
C PRO A 635 0.87 -9.88 -7.46
N VAL A 636 0.52 -10.58 -6.38
CA VAL A 636 1.51 -11.26 -5.56
C VAL A 636 2.19 -12.42 -6.28
N ASP A 637 3.38 -12.79 -5.82
CA ASP A 637 4.13 -13.94 -6.33
C ASP A 637 3.46 -15.26 -5.94
N PHE A 638 2.89 -15.32 -4.73
CA PHE A 638 2.23 -16.51 -4.20
C PHE A 638 0.91 -16.17 -3.51
N GLN A 639 -0.08 -17.06 -3.62
CA GLN A 639 -1.32 -16.97 -2.88
C GLN A 639 -1.56 -18.30 -2.17
N LEU A 640 -1.72 -18.24 -0.84
CA LEU A 640 -2.05 -19.40 -0.02
C LEU A 640 -3.57 -19.40 0.23
N PRO A 641 -4.31 -20.42 -0.22
CA PRO A 641 -5.69 -20.58 0.23
C PRO A 641 -5.72 -20.94 1.72
N TYR A 642 -6.83 -20.69 2.39
CA TYR A 642 -7.09 -21.35 3.67
C TYR A 642 -7.33 -22.84 3.37
N GLY A 643 -6.55 -23.71 4.00
CA GLY A 643 -6.67 -25.16 3.82
C GLY A 643 -7.53 -25.79 4.91
N SER A 644 -8.14 -26.94 4.60
CA SER A 644 -8.91 -27.77 5.54
C SER A 644 -8.14 -28.22 6.79
N SER A 645 -6.80 -28.07 6.80
CA SER A 645 -5.90 -28.44 7.90
C SER A 645 -5.16 -27.27 8.57
N GLY A 646 -5.55 -26.00 8.41
CA GLY A 646 -4.92 -24.93 9.20
C GLY A 646 -5.27 -23.47 8.88
N PHE A 647 -5.56 -22.75 9.98
CA PHE A 647 -5.76 -21.30 10.18
C PHE A 647 -7.08 -20.72 9.66
N VAL A 648 -7.95 -20.36 10.60
CA VAL A 648 -9.04 -19.39 10.37
C VAL A 648 -8.43 -17.99 10.36
N ALA A 649 -9.06 -16.98 9.75
CA ALA A 649 -8.42 -15.69 9.54
C ALA A 649 -8.15 -14.91 10.86
N GLY A 650 -8.70 -15.40 11.98
CA GLY A 650 -8.53 -14.87 13.35
C GLY A 650 -7.68 -15.70 14.27
N ASP A 651 -7.08 -16.76 13.73
CA ASP A 651 -6.33 -17.70 14.52
C ASP A 651 -5.06 -17.03 15.11
N PRO A 652 -4.90 -16.98 16.45
CA PRO A 652 -3.67 -16.53 17.09
C PRO A 652 -2.50 -17.50 16.88
N LEU A 653 -2.71 -18.66 16.23
CA LEU A 653 -1.66 -19.63 15.88
C LEU A 653 -0.69 -19.05 14.84
N VAL A 654 0.23 -18.25 15.37
CA VAL A 654 1.46 -17.72 14.79
C VAL A 654 2.24 -18.80 14.03
N GLY A 655 2.51 -19.95 14.64
CA GLY A 655 3.51 -20.86 14.09
C GLY A 655 3.10 -21.53 12.80
N PRO A 656 1.93 -22.18 12.65
CA PRO A 656 1.76 -23.02 11.48
C PRO A 656 1.34 -22.25 10.21
N ILE A 657 0.76 -21.05 10.31
CA ILE A 657 0.66 -20.16 9.15
C ILE A 657 2.03 -19.66 8.70
N TYR A 658 2.91 -19.26 9.63
CA TYR A 658 4.27 -18.85 9.29
C TYR A 658 5.10 -20.02 8.75
N ARG A 659 4.90 -21.24 9.23
CA ARG A 659 5.52 -22.44 8.64
C ARG A 659 4.99 -22.73 7.23
N ALA A 660 3.70 -22.46 6.95
CA ALA A 660 3.16 -22.58 5.60
C ALA A 660 3.76 -21.52 4.65
N VAL A 661 3.93 -20.29 5.12
CA VAL A 661 4.63 -19.22 4.40
C VAL A 661 6.12 -19.56 4.21
N ALA A 662 6.78 -20.10 5.23
CA ALA A 662 8.21 -20.42 5.20
C ALA A 662 8.55 -21.45 4.11
N LYS A 663 7.63 -22.35 3.77
CA LYS A 663 7.79 -23.27 2.63
C LYS A 663 8.02 -22.53 1.31
N GLN A 664 7.48 -21.32 1.16
CA GLN A 664 7.65 -20.51 -0.04
C GLN A 664 9.03 -19.85 -0.15
N PHE A 665 9.90 -19.94 0.87
CA PHE A 665 11.31 -19.55 0.70
C PHE A 665 12.03 -20.43 -0.32
N ALA A 666 11.65 -21.71 -0.45
CA ALA A 666 12.23 -22.64 -1.42
C ALA A 666 11.81 -22.38 -2.87
N THR A 667 10.70 -21.67 -3.08
CA THR A 667 10.16 -21.33 -4.39
C THR A 667 10.67 -19.95 -4.81
N CYS A 668 11.29 -19.84 -6.00
CA CYS A 668 11.63 -18.53 -6.55
C CYS A 668 10.42 -17.87 -7.21
N ALA A 669 10.37 -16.53 -7.18
CA ALA A 669 9.41 -15.75 -7.94
C ALA A 669 9.93 -15.49 -9.37
N ALA A 670 9.02 -15.30 -10.33
CA ALA A 670 9.35 -15.22 -11.75
C ALA A 670 10.35 -14.10 -12.10
N TRP A 671 10.37 -13.01 -11.33
CA TRP A 671 11.27 -11.89 -11.54
C TRP A 671 12.67 -12.10 -10.93
N GLN A 672 12.86 -13.14 -10.11
CA GLN A 672 14.11 -13.38 -9.42
C GLN A 672 15.15 -14.05 -10.32
N THR A 673 16.40 -13.73 -10.05
CA THR A 673 17.57 -14.27 -10.74
C THR A 673 18.70 -14.55 -9.74
N LYS A 674 19.46 -15.62 -9.95
CA LYS A 674 20.70 -15.88 -9.21
C LYS A 674 21.92 -15.67 -10.09
N PRO A 675 22.93 -14.91 -9.64
CA PRO A 675 24.14 -14.72 -10.43
C PRO A 675 24.89 -16.04 -10.61
N CYS A 676 25.52 -16.20 -11.78
CA CYS A 676 26.43 -17.29 -12.10
C CYS A 676 27.58 -16.78 -12.96
N THR A 677 28.66 -17.55 -13.02
CA THR A 677 29.88 -17.15 -13.73
C THR A 677 29.90 -17.76 -15.13
N LEU A 678 30.14 -16.94 -16.15
CA LEU A 678 30.45 -17.38 -17.51
C LEU A 678 31.93 -17.17 -17.80
N ALA A 679 32.49 -17.95 -18.72
CA ALA A 679 33.92 -17.90 -19.04
C ALA A 679 34.39 -16.52 -19.57
N SER A 680 33.50 -15.70 -20.12
CA SER A 680 33.83 -14.38 -20.69
C SER A 680 32.72 -13.36 -20.46
N GLY A 681 32.09 -13.44 -19.28
CA GLY A 681 31.01 -12.56 -18.88
C GLY A 681 30.42 -12.95 -17.53
N SER A 682 29.28 -12.37 -17.21
CA SER A 682 28.42 -12.78 -16.10
C SER A 682 27.12 -13.36 -16.64
N GLY A 683 26.56 -14.31 -15.91
CA GLY A 683 25.26 -14.87 -16.23
C GLY A 683 24.31 -14.87 -15.06
N VAL A 684 23.09 -15.29 -15.32
CA VAL A 684 22.05 -15.51 -14.32
C VAL A 684 21.34 -16.84 -14.54
N HIS A 685 20.98 -17.48 -13.44
CA HIS A 685 19.93 -18.49 -13.40
C HIS A 685 18.59 -17.78 -13.24
N THR A 686 17.67 -18.01 -14.18
CA THR A 686 16.33 -17.41 -14.14
C THR A 686 15.37 -18.33 -13.41
N CYS A 687 14.33 -17.77 -12.80
CA CYS A 687 13.30 -18.58 -12.18
C CYS A 687 12.31 -19.13 -13.22
N VAL A 688 12.16 -20.46 -13.29
CA VAL A 688 11.19 -21.14 -14.15
C VAL A 688 10.35 -22.08 -13.31
N ASN A 689 9.03 -21.87 -13.28
CA ASN A 689 8.08 -22.68 -12.51
C ASN A 689 8.48 -22.83 -11.02
N GLY A 690 8.99 -21.76 -10.41
CA GLY A 690 9.38 -21.76 -9.00
C GLY A 690 10.75 -22.35 -8.70
N VAL A 691 11.50 -22.78 -9.72
CA VAL A 691 12.85 -23.35 -9.57
C VAL A 691 13.85 -22.57 -10.42
N TYR A 692 15.02 -22.28 -9.88
CA TYR A 692 16.10 -21.66 -10.65
C TYR A 692 16.59 -22.59 -11.76
N SER A 693 16.75 -22.05 -12.97
CA SER A 693 17.27 -22.78 -14.12
C SER A 693 18.64 -23.38 -13.82
N THR A 694 18.91 -24.57 -14.35
CA THR A 694 20.27 -25.15 -14.29
C THR A 694 21.22 -24.47 -15.28
N THR A 695 20.67 -23.89 -16.35
CA THR A 695 21.43 -23.13 -17.34
C THR A 695 21.77 -21.75 -16.80
N CYS A 696 23.03 -21.35 -16.95
CA CYS A 696 23.51 -20.00 -16.69
C CYS A 696 23.36 -19.17 -17.97
N SER A 697 22.33 -18.32 -18.02
CA SER A 697 22.05 -17.46 -19.17
C SER A 697 22.92 -16.21 -19.13
N ALA A 698 23.48 -15.78 -20.26
CA ALA A 698 24.30 -14.58 -20.32
C ALA A 698 23.51 -13.34 -19.89
N ALA A 699 24.05 -12.60 -18.91
CA ALA A 699 23.49 -11.34 -18.43
C ALA A 699 24.32 -10.16 -18.93
N SER A 700 25.65 -10.32 -18.97
CA SER A 700 26.57 -9.38 -19.59
C SER A 700 27.81 -10.10 -20.10
N CYS A 701 28.36 -9.65 -21.21
CA CYS A 701 29.60 -10.17 -21.75
C CYS A 701 30.74 -9.15 -21.61
N ASN A 702 31.95 -9.67 -21.34
CA ASN A 702 33.16 -8.85 -21.25
C ASN A 702 33.44 -8.17 -22.61
N ALA A 703 34.15 -7.03 -22.57
CA ALA A 703 34.59 -6.33 -23.77
C ALA A 703 35.21 -7.31 -24.80
N GLY A 704 34.72 -7.24 -26.04
CA GLY A 704 35.13 -8.12 -27.14
C GLY A 704 34.36 -9.45 -27.23
N PHE A 705 33.33 -9.65 -26.40
CA PHE A 705 32.46 -10.83 -26.44
C PHE A 705 30.99 -10.40 -26.54
N GLY A 706 30.21 -11.17 -27.28
CA GLY A 706 28.77 -11.00 -27.39
C GLY A 706 28.01 -12.28 -27.07
N GLU A 707 26.75 -12.11 -26.71
CA GLU A 707 25.83 -13.19 -26.36
C GLU A 707 25.42 -13.98 -27.61
N VAL A 708 25.64 -15.29 -27.55
CA VAL A 708 25.15 -16.27 -28.54
C VAL A 708 24.71 -17.51 -27.76
N GLN A 709 23.41 -17.85 -27.84
CA GLN A 709 22.83 -19.03 -27.17
C GLN A 709 23.24 -19.15 -25.69
N ASP A 710 22.97 -18.10 -24.89
CA ASP A 710 23.27 -18.06 -23.45
C ASP A 710 24.76 -18.09 -23.08
N ALA A 711 25.67 -17.99 -24.05
CA ALA A 711 27.12 -17.95 -23.84
C ALA A 711 27.74 -16.65 -24.36
N CYS A 712 28.79 -16.20 -23.70
CA CYS A 712 29.61 -15.09 -24.18
C CYS A 712 30.69 -15.61 -25.14
N ILE A 713 30.50 -15.36 -26.44
CA ILE A 713 31.41 -15.79 -27.50
C ILE A 713 32.18 -14.58 -28.02
N ALA A 714 33.44 -14.80 -28.39
CA ALA A 714 34.29 -13.75 -28.94
C ALA A 714 33.66 -13.13 -30.20
N CYS A 715 33.61 -11.79 -30.27
CA CYS A 715 33.10 -11.12 -31.46
C CYS A 715 33.95 -11.50 -32.68
N PRO A 716 33.32 -11.95 -33.78
CA PRO A 716 34.02 -12.30 -35.00
C PRO A 716 34.66 -11.06 -35.66
N ALA A 717 35.53 -11.29 -36.64
CA ALA A 717 36.13 -10.19 -37.39
C ALA A 717 35.06 -9.30 -38.03
N GLY A 718 35.23 -7.99 -37.92
CA GLY A 718 34.25 -7.01 -38.36
C GLY A 718 33.15 -6.69 -37.35
N PHE A 719 33.26 -7.21 -36.12
CA PHE A 719 32.38 -6.89 -35.01
C PHE A 719 33.14 -6.52 -33.74
N TRP A 720 32.54 -5.66 -32.91
CA TRP A 720 33.09 -5.17 -31.64
C TRP A 720 32.04 -5.14 -30.53
N GLN A 721 32.51 -5.09 -29.28
CA GLN A 721 31.67 -4.88 -28.10
C GLN A 721 32.54 -4.30 -26.96
N ASP A 722 32.07 -3.27 -26.26
CA ASP A 722 32.86 -2.51 -25.26
C ASP A 722 32.56 -2.86 -23.79
N GLY A 723 31.73 -3.87 -23.54
CA GLY A 723 31.23 -4.25 -22.22
C GLY A 723 29.86 -3.67 -21.87
N THR A 724 29.29 -2.76 -22.67
CA THR A 724 28.04 -2.04 -22.33
C THR A 724 26.77 -2.67 -22.90
N GLN A 725 26.89 -3.58 -23.85
CA GLN A 725 25.77 -4.20 -24.59
C GLN A 725 25.91 -5.72 -24.60
N THR A 726 24.82 -6.47 -24.82
CA THR A 726 24.89 -7.93 -24.83
C THR A 726 25.35 -8.49 -26.18
N ALA A 727 25.03 -7.84 -27.30
CA ALA A 727 25.36 -8.31 -28.65
C ALA A 727 26.60 -7.63 -29.25
N CYS A 728 27.34 -8.38 -30.09
CA CYS A 728 28.41 -7.82 -30.91
C CYS A 728 27.86 -6.86 -31.98
N GLN A 729 28.43 -5.67 -32.09
CA GLN A 729 28.06 -4.62 -33.04
C GLN A 729 28.95 -4.64 -34.27
N GLN A 730 28.40 -4.35 -35.45
CA GLN A 730 29.18 -4.31 -36.68
C GLN A 730 30.09 -3.07 -36.72
N CYS A 731 31.33 -3.25 -37.17
CA CYS A 731 32.26 -2.14 -37.39
C CYS A 731 31.99 -1.48 -38.75
N THR A 732 32.30 -0.18 -38.86
CA THR A 732 32.07 0.61 -40.09
C THR A 732 33.32 1.35 -40.58
N ASN A 733 34.46 1.14 -39.93
CA ASN A 733 35.70 1.86 -40.18
C ASN A 733 36.60 1.30 -41.30
N ALA A 734 36.21 0.20 -41.99
CA ALA A 734 37.02 -0.36 -43.07
C ALA A 734 36.79 0.39 -44.39
N PRO A 735 37.85 0.79 -45.11
CA PRO A 735 37.74 1.41 -46.43
C PRO A 735 37.37 0.38 -47.52
N ALA A 736 36.99 0.87 -48.72
CA ALA A 736 36.37 0.07 -49.78
C ALA A 736 37.17 -1.15 -50.29
N HIS A 737 38.49 -1.18 -50.11
CA HIS A 737 39.35 -2.30 -50.50
C HIS A 737 40.04 -2.95 -49.29
N ALA A 738 39.35 -3.05 -48.16
CA ALA A 738 39.82 -3.72 -46.97
C ALA A 738 38.90 -4.86 -46.53
N VAL A 739 39.47 -5.84 -45.83
CA VAL A 739 38.74 -6.88 -45.10
C VAL A 739 39.03 -6.74 -43.62
N TYR A 740 37.99 -6.84 -42.79
CA TYR A 740 38.18 -6.84 -41.34
C TYR A 740 39.01 -8.05 -40.89
N THR A 741 39.90 -7.81 -39.93
CA THR A 741 40.81 -8.82 -39.37
C THR A 741 40.81 -8.75 -37.85
N GLY A 742 41.02 -9.89 -37.20
CA GLY A 742 41.08 -9.97 -35.74
C GLY A 742 39.72 -10.13 -35.08
N THR A 743 39.68 -10.93 -34.03
CA THR A 743 38.50 -11.17 -33.18
C THR A 743 38.59 -10.33 -31.90
N ARG A 744 37.50 -10.27 -31.11
CA ARG A 744 37.46 -9.61 -29.79
C ARG A 744 37.77 -8.11 -29.80
N GLN A 745 37.28 -7.39 -30.80
CA GLN A 745 37.46 -5.94 -30.85
C GLN A 745 36.61 -5.27 -29.76
N THR A 746 37.20 -4.31 -29.03
CA THR A 746 36.53 -3.63 -27.90
C THR A 746 36.06 -2.21 -28.23
N SER A 747 36.17 -1.81 -29.50
CA SER A 747 35.77 -0.48 -29.97
C SER A 747 35.28 -0.56 -31.41
N ALA A 748 34.51 0.43 -31.85
CA ALA A 748 34.01 0.56 -33.22
C ALA A 748 35.12 0.66 -34.29
N THR A 749 36.37 0.87 -33.88
CA THR A 749 37.54 0.93 -34.78
C THR A 749 38.18 -0.45 -34.87
N CYS A 750 37.63 -1.31 -35.71
CA CYS A 750 38.10 -2.68 -35.85
C CYS A 750 39.32 -2.77 -36.77
N ALA A 751 40.25 -3.66 -36.45
CA ALA A 751 41.38 -3.93 -37.31
C ALA A 751 40.94 -4.46 -38.69
N TYR A 752 41.65 -4.05 -39.75
CA TYR A 752 41.41 -4.50 -41.12
C TYR A 752 42.75 -4.61 -41.87
N SER A 753 42.75 -5.38 -42.96
CA SER A 753 43.88 -5.49 -43.89
C SER A 753 43.42 -5.19 -45.31
N CYS A 754 44.27 -4.57 -46.12
CA CYS A 754 43.94 -4.28 -47.51
C CYS A 754 43.83 -5.58 -48.33
N LEU A 755 42.91 -5.60 -49.30
CA LEU A 755 42.78 -6.68 -50.27
C LEU A 755 44.03 -6.77 -51.15
N GLU A 756 44.31 -7.96 -51.69
CA GLU A 756 45.47 -8.19 -52.54
C GLU A 756 45.52 -7.21 -53.72
N GLY A 757 46.65 -6.50 -53.88
CA GLY A 757 46.82 -5.45 -54.89
C GLY A 757 46.48 -4.04 -54.41
N PHE A 758 46.09 -3.85 -53.14
CA PHE A 758 45.83 -2.55 -52.52
C PHE A 758 46.71 -2.33 -51.27
N GLY A 759 47.11 -1.09 -51.03
CA GLY A 759 47.99 -0.70 -49.91
C GLY A 759 47.73 0.73 -49.41
N GLY A 760 48.55 1.16 -48.45
CA GLY A 760 48.40 2.44 -47.76
C GLY A 760 47.31 2.44 -46.67
N PHE A 761 47.27 3.50 -45.85
CA PHE A 761 46.36 3.60 -44.70
C PHE A 761 44.86 3.62 -45.09
N THR A 762 44.53 3.91 -46.34
CA THR A 762 43.15 3.96 -46.84
C THR A 762 42.82 2.79 -47.78
N CYS A 763 43.77 1.86 -47.99
CA CYS A 763 43.65 0.78 -48.97
C CYS A 763 43.25 1.25 -50.38
N SER A 764 43.61 2.47 -50.77
CA SER A 764 43.23 3.04 -52.08
C SER A 764 44.37 3.04 -53.09
N GLU A 765 45.60 2.73 -52.65
CA GLU A 765 46.77 2.70 -53.51
C GLU A 765 46.91 1.33 -54.16
N SER A 766 46.91 1.26 -55.49
CA SER A 766 47.18 0.00 -56.20
C SER A 766 48.64 -0.40 -56.04
N VAL A 767 48.91 -1.52 -55.37
CA VAL A 767 50.26 -2.09 -55.19
C VAL A 767 50.47 -3.15 -56.27
N PRO A 768 51.47 -3.00 -57.17
CA PRO A 768 51.72 -3.99 -58.21
C PRO A 768 52.06 -5.36 -57.62
N LYS A 769 51.43 -6.43 -58.13
CA LYS A 769 51.84 -7.82 -57.87
C LYS A 769 53.30 -7.98 -58.28
N GLN A 770 54.21 -8.17 -57.31
CA GLN A 770 55.55 -8.64 -57.66
C GLN A 770 55.45 -10.08 -58.14
N SER A 771 55.48 -10.25 -59.47
CA SER A 771 55.79 -11.52 -60.11
C SER A 771 57.22 -11.90 -59.78
N SER A 772 57.37 -13.03 -59.12
CA SER A 772 58.61 -13.78 -59.02
C SER A 772 59.19 -14.06 -60.41
N SER A 773 60.38 -13.54 -60.73
CA SER A 773 61.29 -14.16 -61.71
C SER A 773 62.68 -13.50 -61.73
N SER A 774 63.71 -14.36 -61.74
CA SER A 774 65.15 -14.12 -61.94
C SER A 774 65.91 -13.55 -60.73
N GLY A 775 66.98 -14.16 -60.20
CA GLY A 775 67.81 -15.26 -60.67
C GLY A 775 69.28 -14.84 -60.62
N TYR A 776 69.96 -15.07 -59.50
CA TYR A 776 71.43 -15.20 -59.44
C TYR A 776 71.82 -16.19 -58.33
N SER A 777 72.32 -17.34 -58.76
CA SER A 777 73.21 -18.27 -58.05
C SER A 777 74.53 -17.57 -57.71
N SER A 778 75.38 -17.94 -56.76
CA SER A 778 75.54 -19.09 -55.86
C SER A 778 76.65 -18.71 -54.88
N GLY A 779 76.58 -19.13 -53.62
CA GLY A 779 77.68 -18.94 -52.67
C GLY A 779 77.36 -19.49 -51.28
N THR A 780 77.48 -20.81 -51.14
CA THR A 780 77.40 -21.62 -49.92
C THR A 780 78.28 -21.06 -48.79
N VAL A 781 77.72 -20.88 -47.58
CA VAL A 781 78.41 -21.17 -46.31
C VAL A 781 77.38 -21.62 -45.26
N ALA A 782 77.64 -22.78 -44.66
CA ALA A 782 76.95 -23.37 -43.52
C ALA A 782 77.60 -22.96 -42.19
N GLY A 783 76.84 -23.06 -41.10
CA GLY A 783 77.32 -23.04 -39.70
C GLY A 783 76.86 -21.78 -38.96
N ALA A 784 75.97 -21.83 -37.98
CA ALA A 784 76.02 -22.48 -36.66
C ALA A 784 75.90 -21.40 -35.58
N SER A 785 74.71 -21.32 -34.97
CA SER A 785 74.42 -21.38 -33.52
C SER A 785 75.42 -20.82 -32.46
N ILE A 786 74.80 -20.34 -31.36
CA ILE A 786 75.35 -20.10 -30.00
C ILE A 786 76.09 -18.75 -29.90
N GLY A 787 75.82 -17.84 -28.97
CA GLY A 787 75.32 -17.94 -27.61
C GLY A 787 76.39 -17.40 -26.66
N SER A 788 76.04 -16.33 -25.93
CA SER A 788 76.52 -15.98 -24.59
C SER A 788 78.01 -15.62 -24.37
N LEU A 789 78.26 -14.43 -23.82
CA LEU A 789 78.87 -14.19 -22.49
C LEU A 789 79.65 -12.86 -22.39
N LEU A 790 79.20 -12.06 -21.42
CA LEU A 790 79.96 -11.38 -20.35
C LEU A 790 80.81 -10.12 -20.57
N ALA A 791 80.61 -9.26 -19.55
CA ALA A 791 81.50 -8.29 -18.92
C ALA A 791 81.81 -7.03 -19.73
N GLY A 792 81.71 -5.81 -19.20
CA GLY A 792 81.66 -5.35 -17.82
C GLY A 792 82.57 -4.12 -17.73
N ALA A 793 82.03 -2.96 -17.39
CA ALA A 793 82.82 -1.81 -16.95
C ALA A 793 81.93 -0.83 -16.18
N ALA A 794 82.21 -0.72 -14.88
CA ALA A 794 81.73 0.33 -14.02
C ALA A 794 82.55 1.61 -14.23
N MET A 795 81.93 2.79 -14.08
CA MET A 795 82.58 3.98 -13.52
C MET A 795 81.53 4.91 -12.89
N ALA A 796 81.90 5.44 -11.72
CA ALA A 796 81.11 6.28 -10.83
C ALA A 796 81.13 7.76 -11.24
N GLY A 797 80.14 8.52 -10.77
CA GLY A 797 80.11 9.98 -10.84
C GLY A 797 79.01 10.58 -9.96
N VAL A 798 79.43 11.21 -8.87
CA VAL A 798 78.64 11.87 -7.82
C VAL A 798 78.21 13.28 -8.26
N ALA A 799 76.99 13.73 -7.95
CA ALA A 799 76.71 15.08 -7.44
C ALA A 799 75.22 15.31 -7.06
N THR A 800 75.06 15.88 -5.88
CA THR A 800 73.87 16.22 -5.09
C THR A 800 73.34 17.62 -5.43
N TYR A 801 72.04 17.88 -5.23
CA TYR A 801 71.38 19.11 -4.67
C TYR A 801 69.86 18.91 -4.85
N VAL A 802 68.99 18.65 -3.86
CA VAL A 802 68.59 19.33 -2.60
C VAL A 802 68.08 20.77 -2.78
N TYR A 803 66.76 20.94 -2.69
CA TYR A 803 66.07 21.92 -1.81
C TYR A 803 64.58 21.51 -1.69
N PHE A 804 64.11 20.90 -0.60
CA PHE A 804 63.62 21.45 0.68
C PHE A 804 62.39 22.41 0.57
N ARG A 805 61.21 21.96 1.05
CA ARG A 805 60.55 22.25 2.37
C ARG A 805 59.44 23.31 2.17
N ARG A 806 58.24 23.33 2.80
CA ARG A 806 57.64 22.86 4.08
C ARG A 806 56.12 22.66 3.79
N ARG A 807 55.33 21.70 4.32
CA ARG A 807 54.97 21.25 5.69
C ARG A 807 54.41 22.33 6.64
N ALA A 808 53.12 22.22 6.96
CA ALA A 808 52.57 22.05 8.33
C ALA A 808 51.05 21.75 8.18
N SER A 809 50.52 20.55 8.52
CA SER A 809 50.13 20.05 9.86
C SER A 809 49.38 21.12 10.67
N GLY A 810 48.12 20.99 11.07
CA GLY A 810 47.31 19.83 11.46
C GLY A 810 46.62 20.23 12.78
N TYR A 811 45.40 19.77 13.09
CA TYR A 811 44.90 19.60 14.46
C TYR A 811 43.47 19.01 14.44
N SER A 812 43.30 17.97 15.25
CA SER A 812 42.06 17.50 15.91
C SER A 812 42.50 17.27 17.38
N PRO A 813 41.66 17.11 18.42
CA PRO A 813 40.19 17.18 18.53
C PRO A 813 39.69 18.09 19.69
N ILE A 814 38.39 18.38 19.71
CA ILE A 814 37.48 18.28 20.88
C ILE A 814 36.14 17.75 20.36
#